data_AF-A0A924KP50-F1
#
_entry.id   AF-A0A924KP50-F1
#
_cell.length_a   1.000
_cell.length_b   1.000
_cell.length_c   1.000
_cell.angle_alpha   90.00
_cell.angle_beta   90.00
_cell.angle_gamma   90.00
#
_symmetry.space_group_name_H-M   'P 1'
#
loop_
_entity.id
_entity.type
_entity.pdbx_description
1 polymer ?
#
loop_
_entity_poly.entity_id
_entity_poly.type
_entity_poly.pdbx_seq_one_letter_code
_entity_poly.pdbx_strand_id
1 'polypeptide(L)'
;MEYVKQHLLPRLYAFELMMAPYAIAHMKIGLKLAETGYTFPEDGPRVNVLLTNALEPVHDINPELAFEAPMLAHEASAANRVKEYLCATVIVGNPPYSKASQNLGEQYQNLIERFRMFSGERIREPGAILFERDINNDYVKFLGLSRNSIERSATGILGLITSSSYLDGKNFRGVRDALTKTFNSLKVLNLHGNSRSGSLARQGIADENVFEIETGVNILLATKLEVRADCSTLSYGEAIGSYDHKVHLLLTNDASLTGYSSTIDPRRYKSLVPTESLVLDEYSEFHRIDSLYGLAVDGIKTSRDGLVIASTADECAQKIRTFMNFKGSPESLEQEFGISVANWDFEFAQRYLQQTFSTKRIFRLAYRPLDFRYIYYDSNLVFSHREGKMSHLIKGDNLALVCASRLSANGFNHVLPADCLVEMKYASHDTNSRVFPVFLYGSSNSNSTAQPNMGVAVSEIFGSLKTPSVWSELNEAALALLNSPNYRTRYFEEIKNDFPRIPLFSNNGLRTALSGLGRRLIRAQLLRSEVPDSSFVFGGKLGENICTPVLADGRLHLSNSAYFAGVSLEIFEFQLAGYQVCKNWVSAGNKSRIQRKGAVLTQKDVQLYRQVLFAVQETIEIRSLIDSAIESHGSWQDACIESYPLPDAANLLLAQATIEDRLKVQKKAVAATKKRAASASPTGATSLFDFDDDLDGLAAASGAPPRPKSRATPATKAAGGKASGGAAPVEGLNDGQVMCAIRRVLASAGSGGLSRDDLIRSTARELGHARTSPALKEALDVAIRRAVRRGIADNSGGVLTLLVKEMNGFDRDHLKAQLLVAIRAVGGTCSKAEAPMLLARALGFARTGASIAALVDSLLRSLLRAKQVESRAGQIRVLRRKE
;
A
#
# COMPACT_ATOMS: atom_id res chain seq x y z
N MET A 1 -6.86 53.66 1.08
CA MET A 1 -5.58 53.21 1.68
C MET A 1 -5.73 52.74 3.13
N GLU A 2 -6.48 53.45 3.97
CA GLU A 2 -6.65 53.13 5.40
C GLU A 2 -7.27 51.75 5.68
N TYR A 3 -8.25 51.32 4.87
CA TYR A 3 -8.84 49.97 4.95
C TYR A 3 -7.80 48.85 4.80
N VAL A 4 -6.85 48.98 3.86
CA VAL A 4 -5.82 47.96 3.62
C VAL A 4 -4.96 47.77 4.87
N LYS A 5 -4.56 48.90 5.48
CA LYS A 5 -3.73 48.95 6.69
C LYS A 5 -4.46 48.41 7.93
N GLN A 6 -5.70 48.86 8.16
CA GLN A 6 -6.43 48.60 9.41
C GLN A 6 -7.26 47.32 9.39
N HIS A 7 -7.68 46.85 8.22
CA HIS A 7 -8.68 45.76 8.12
C HIS A 7 -8.25 44.60 7.21
N LEU A 8 -7.57 44.85 6.10
CA LEU A 8 -7.19 43.78 5.16
C LEU A 8 -5.95 43.02 5.62
N LEU A 9 -4.79 43.70 5.69
CA LEU A 9 -3.50 43.08 6.04
C LEU A 9 -3.53 42.36 7.41
N PRO A 10 -4.15 42.91 8.46
CA PRO A 10 -4.23 42.23 9.76
C PRO A 10 -5.05 40.94 9.76
N ARG A 11 -5.84 40.67 8.72
CA ARG A 11 -6.70 39.48 8.62
C ARG A 11 -6.19 38.44 7.62
N LEU A 12 -5.17 38.79 6.83
CA LEU A 12 -4.57 37.90 5.84
C LEU A 12 -3.31 37.28 6.41
N TYR A 13 -3.27 35.95 6.43
CA TYR A 13 -2.13 35.16 6.87
C TYR A 13 -1.84 34.05 5.85
N ALA A 14 -0.57 33.78 5.61
CA ALA A 14 -0.13 32.69 4.76
C ALA A 14 1.11 32.02 5.37
N PHE A 15 1.23 30.71 5.18
CA PHE A 15 2.40 29.94 5.58
C PHE A 15 3.07 29.36 4.34
N GLU A 16 4.38 29.51 4.24
CA GLU A 16 5.18 28.97 3.15
C GLU A 16 6.44 28.31 3.73
N LEU A 17 6.80 27.14 3.23
CA LEU A 17 7.94 26.37 3.72
C LEU A 17 9.24 26.76 3.02
N MET A 18 9.15 27.18 1.75
CA MET A 18 10.32 27.44 0.92
C MET A 18 10.64 28.94 0.80
N MET A 19 11.91 29.31 1.01
CA MET A 19 12.39 30.70 0.94
C MET A 19 12.05 31.43 -0.38
N ALA A 20 12.18 30.76 -1.52
CA ALA A 20 11.94 31.39 -2.82
C ALA A 20 10.45 31.69 -3.07
N PRO A 21 9.51 30.72 -2.94
CA PRO A 21 8.08 31.00 -2.94
C PRO A 21 7.65 32.03 -1.89
N TYR A 22 8.25 32.02 -0.69
CA TYR A 22 7.99 33.00 0.36
C TYR A 22 8.30 34.44 -0.10
N ALA A 23 9.44 34.65 -0.73
CA ALA A 23 9.83 35.96 -1.27
C ALA A 23 8.95 36.37 -2.46
N ILE A 24 8.64 35.43 -3.36
CA ILE A 24 7.76 35.66 -4.52
C ILE A 24 6.34 36.04 -4.06
N ALA A 25 5.81 35.40 -3.01
CA ALA A 25 4.51 35.71 -2.45
C ALA A 25 4.45 37.15 -1.92
N HIS A 26 5.45 37.58 -1.14
CA HIS A 26 5.56 38.97 -0.69
C HIS A 26 5.60 39.95 -1.86
N MET A 27 6.43 39.68 -2.87
CA MET A 27 6.56 40.53 -4.05
C MET A 27 5.24 40.62 -4.83
N LYS A 28 4.58 39.49 -5.12
CA LYS A 28 3.32 39.47 -5.88
C LYS A 28 2.17 40.15 -5.15
N ILE A 29 2.03 39.92 -3.84
CA ILE A 29 1.02 40.60 -3.03
C ILE A 29 1.31 42.11 -3.00
N GLY A 30 2.57 42.50 -2.83
CA GLY A 30 2.97 43.90 -2.85
C GLY A 30 2.67 44.59 -4.17
N LEU A 31 3.01 43.97 -5.31
CA LEU A 31 2.69 44.47 -6.65
C LEU A 31 1.18 44.60 -6.85
N LYS A 32 0.39 43.61 -6.41
CA LYS A 32 -1.07 43.65 -6.55
C LYS A 32 -1.70 44.76 -5.70
N LEU A 33 -1.17 45.03 -4.51
CA LEU A 33 -1.60 46.16 -3.70
C LEU A 33 -1.17 47.50 -4.31
N ALA A 34 0.01 47.57 -4.92
CA ALA A 34 0.49 48.76 -5.62
C ALA A 34 -0.41 49.14 -6.81
N GLU A 35 -0.95 48.16 -7.54
CA GLU A 35 -1.96 48.41 -8.60
C GLU A 35 -3.23 49.09 -8.07
N THR A 36 -3.57 48.91 -6.79
CA THR A 36 -4.70 49.61 -6.14
C THR A 36 -4.32 51.00 -5.61
N GLY A 37 -3.08 51.44 -5.82
CA GLY A 37 -2.51 52.67 -5.29
C GLY A 37 -1.95 52.56 -3.87
N TYR A 38 -1.99 51.40 -3.22
CA TYR A 38 -1.45 51.24 -1.87
C TYR A 38 0.08 51.11 -1.89
N THR A 39 0.75 51.99 -1.16
CA THR A 39 2.19 51.93 -0.89
C THR A 39 2.43 51.57 0.57
N PHE A 40 3.38 50.68 0.84
CA PHE A 40 3.77 50.36 2.22
C PHE A 40 4.49 51.55 2.85
N PRO A 41 3.96 52.14 3.94
CA PRO A 41 4.70 53.15 4.68
C PRO A 41 5.89 52.51 5.41
N GLU A 42 6.95 53.28 5.69
CA GLU A 42 8.16 52.77 6.37
C GLU A 42 7.84 52.09 7.72
N ASP A 43 6.85 52.62 8.46
CA ASP A 43 6.32 52.03 9.71
C ASP A 43 4.97 51.31 9.52
N GLY A 44 4.71 50.80 8.31
CA GLY A 44 3.46 50.14 7.93
C GLY A 44 3.39 48.66 8.29
N PRO A 45 2.17 48.09 8.41
CA PRO A 45 2.03 46.66 8.56
C PRO A 45 2.55 45.94 7.32
N ARG A 46 3.39 44.91 7.55
CA ARG A 46 3.86 44.01 6.49
C ARG A 46 2.75 43.05 6.05
N VAL A 47 2.97 42.39 4.92
CA VAL A 47 2.19 41.21 4.54
C VAL A 47 2.53 40.06 5.49
N ASN A 48 1.53 39.41 6.11
CA ASN A 48 1.76 38.28 7.02
C ASN A 48 1.90 36.94 6.27
N VAL A 49 2.83 36.88 5.34
CA VAL A 49 3.33 35.60 4.81
C VAL A 49 4.48 35.18 5.72
N LEU A 50 4.40 34.00 6.31
CA LEU A 50 5.35 33.51 7.32
C LEU A 50 6.08 32.29 6.81
N LEU A 51 7.39 32.24 7.07
CA LEU A 51 8.23 31.12 6.68
C LEU A 51 8.16 30.01 7.74
N THR A 52 7.35 28.98 7.50
CA THR A 52 7.14 27.89 8.46
C THR A 52 6.55 26.65 7.78
N ASN A 53 6.74 25.48 8.38
CA ASN A 53 5.92 24.31 8.05
C ASN A 53 4.52 24.50 8.63
N ALA A 54 3.50 24.66 7.77
CA ALA A 54 2.12 24.84 8.20
C ALA A 54 1.57 23.70 9.07
N LEU A 55 2.03 22.45 8.84
CA LEU A 55 1.59 21.27 9.59
C LEU A 55 2.26 21.15 10.96
N GLU A 56 3.38 21.84 11.18
CA GLU A 56 4.13 21.78 12.42
C GLU A 56 3.42 22.58 13.52
N PRO A 57 3.22 22.02 14.72
CA PRO A 57 2.62 22.74 15.83
C PRO A 57 3.54 23.84 16.37
N VAL A 58 2.99 24.63 17.29
CA VAL A 58 3.78 25.57 18.09
C VAL A 58 4.85 24.80 18.85
N HIS A 59 6.09 25.29 18.79
CA HIS A 59 7.25 24.68 19.42
C HIS A 59 8.22 25.74 19.94
N ASP A 60 9.02 25.39 20.93
CA ASP A 60 10.05 26.28 21.45
C ASP A 60 11.12 26.55 20.40
N ILE A 61 11.49 27.82 20.27
CA ILE A 61 12.51 28.26 19.31
C ILE A 61 13.87 28.02 19.95
N ASN A 62 14.73 27.27 19.26
CA ASN A 62 16.08 26.99 19.74
C ASN A 62 16.82 28.33 20.00
N PRO A 63 17.31 28.57 21.24
CA PRO A 63 18.08 29.77 21.58
C PRO A 63 19.30 29.99 20.68
N GLU A 64 19.94 28.93 20.21
CA GLU A 64 21.07 29.01 19.27
C GLU A 64 20.62 29.52 17.90
N LEU A 65 19.46 29.07 17.39
CA LEU A 65 18.88 29.56 16.13
C LEU A 65 18.49 31.05 16.24
N ALA A 66 17.98 31.46 17.41
CA ALA A 66 17.66 32.86 17.68
C ALA A 66 18.89 33.78 17.69
N PHE A 67 20.04 33.23 18.05
CA PHE A 67 21.32 33.93 18.01
C PHE A 67 21.96 33.93 16.60
N GLU A 68 22.02 32.77 15.95
CA GLU A 68 22.68 32.59 14.64
C GLU A 68 21.86 33.15 13.47
N ALA A 69 20.53 33.06 13.55
CA ALA A 69 19.62 33.53 12.51
C ALA A 69 18.40 34.26 13.14
N PRO A 70 18.60 35.46 13.72
CA PRO A 70 17.54 36.19 14.41
C PRO A 70 16.29 36.42 13.57
N MET A 71 16.45 36.65 12.26
CA MET A 71 15.34 36.84 11.32
C MET A 71 14.49 35.58 11.15
N LEU A 72 15.11 34.40 11.09
CA LEU A 72 14.38 33.12 10.99
C LEU A 72 13.68 32.79 12.31
N ALA A 73 14.32 33.08 13.44
CA ALA A 73 13.70 32.92 14.75
C ALA A 73 12.52 33.90 14.95
N HIS A 74 12.62 35.12 14.42
CA HIS A 74 11.49 36.05 14.41
C HIS A 74 10.32 35.53 13.55
N GLU A 75 10.59 35.01 12.35
CA GLU A 75 9.55 34.38 11.51
C GLU A 75 8.91 33.16 12.20
N ALA A 76 9.70 32.30 12.84
CA ALA A 76 9.19 31.17 13.62
C ALA A 76 8.33 31.64 14.81
N SER A 77 8.76 32.68 15.53
CA SER A 77 8.00 33.28 16.64
C SER A 77 6.65 33.83 16.16
N ALA A 78 6.66 34.56 15.04
CA ALA A 78 5.45 35.12 14.45
C ALA A 78 4.50 34.00 14.00
N ALA A 79 5.02 32.95 13.36
CA ALA A 79 4.24 31.78 12.96
C ALA A 79 3.61 31.06 14.16
N ASN A 80 4.36 30.86 15.24
CA ASN A 80 3.87 30.26 16.47
C ASN A 80 2.71 31.06 17.06
N ARG A 81 2.84 32.39 17.19
CA ARG A 81 1.74 33.25 17.65
C ARG A 81 0.49 33.09 16.80
N VAL A 82 0.64 33.08 15.47
CA VAL A 82 -0.52 32.92 14.58
C VAL A 82 -1.17 31.55 14.76
N LYS A 83 -0.39 30.47 14.83
CA LYS A 83 -0.91 29.11 15.04
C LYS A 83 -1.60 28.93 16.40
N GLU A 84 -1.13 29.62 17.43
CA GLU A 84 -1.67 29.54 18.79
C GLU A 84 -3.02 30.29 18.91
N TYR A 85 -3.04 31.56 18.49
CA TYR A 85 -4.11 32.50 18.81
C TYR A 85 -5.09 32.75 17.66
N LEU A 86 -4.71 32.57 16.39
CA LEU A 86 -5.60 32.88 15.28
C LEU A 86 -6.67 31.81 15.12
N CYS A 87 -7.93 32.23 15.21
CA CYS A 87 -9.08 31.42 14.84
C CYS A 87 -9.50 31.77 13.41
N ALA A 88 -9.01 31.00 12.43
CA ALA A 88 -9.30 31.25 11.03
C ALA A 88 -10.76 30.91 10.69
N THR A 89 -11.50 31.87 10.15
CA THR A 89 -12.86 31.66 9.62
C THR A 89 -12.85 31.31 8.14
N VAL A 90 -11.77 31.60 7.41
CA VAL A 90 -11.62 31.25 5.99
C VAL A 90 -10.24 30.62 5.79
N ILE A 91 -10.22 29.43 5.20
CA ILE A 91 -8.99 28.73 4.83
C ILE A 91 -9.05 28.39 3.35
N VAL A 92 -8.06 28.85 2.60
CA VAL A 92 -7.92 28.55 1.17
C VAL A 92 -6.52 28.06 0.85
N GLY A 93 -6.37 27.17 -0.14
CA GLY A 93 -5.03 26.74 -0.54
C GLY A 93 -4.98 25.55 -1.52
N ASN A 94 -3.77 25.32 -2.03
CA ASN A 94 -3.39 24.16 -2.82
C ASN A 94 -2.32 23.36 -2.05
N PRO A 95 -2.71 22.45 -1.14
CA PRO A 95 -1.76 21.69 -0.33
C PRO A 95 -0.94 20.70 -1.17
N PRO A 96 0.26 20.30 -0.73
CA PRO A 96 1.11 19.35 -1.46
C PRO A 96 0.52 17.93 -1.52
N TYR A 97 0.72 17.24 -2.66
CA TYR A 97 0.22 15.89 -2.92
C TYR A 97 1.33 14.83 -2.75
N SER A 98 1.75 14.52 -1.52
CA SER A 98 2.85 13.57 -1.26
C SER A 98 2.40 12.28 -0.56
N LYS A 99 2.45 11.15 -1.28
CA LYS A 99 2.21 9.81 -0.70
C LYS A 99 3.36 9.32 0.20
N ALA A 100 4.57 9.85 0.01
CA ALA A 100 5.73 9.58 0.85
C ALA A 100 6.01 10.81 1.73
N SER A 101 5.04 11.11 2.60
CA SER A 101 5.10 12.25 3.51
C SER A 101 6.37 12.20 4.36
N GLN A 102 7.07 13.33 4.47
CA GLN A 102 8.17 13.50 5.42
C GLN A 102 7.67 13.89 6.82
N ASN A 103 6.39 14.24 6.94
CA ASN A 103 5.72 14.69 8.17
C ASN A 103 5.19 13.51 9.01
N LEU A 104 6.07 12.61 9.50
CA LEU A 104 5.65 11.36 10.17
C LEU A 104 5.68 11.38 11.71
N GLY A 105 6.17 12.45 12.32
CA GLY A 105 6.19 12.64 13.78
C GLY A 105 4.81 12.58 14.46
N GLU A 106 4.81 12.36 15.77
CA GLU A 106 3.60 12.20 16.60
C GLU A 106 2.63 13.38 16.46
N GLN A 107 3.15 14.60 16.35
CA GLN A 107 2.36 15.81 16.17
C GLN A 107 1.44 15.76 14.94
N TYR A 108 1.84 15.07 13.87
CA TYR A 108 1.06 14.95 12.63
C TYR A 108 0.02 13.83 12.71
N GLN A 109 0.21 12.85 13.60
CA GLN A 109 -0.75 11.76 13.83
C GLN A 109 -2.09 12.31 14.32
N ASN A 110 -2.05 13.31 15.21
CA ASN A 110 -3.25 13.96 15.75
C ASN A 110 -4.12 14.63 14.66
N LEU A 111 -3.53 15.05 13.53
CA LEU A 111 -4.28 15.63 12.41
C LEU A 111 -5.10 14.59 11.64
N ILE A 112 -4.68 13.33 11.68
CA ILE A 112 -5.25 12.25 10.86
C ILE A 112 -5.93 11.16 11.69
N GLU A 113 -5.83 11.18 13.02
CA GLU A 113 -6.39 10.12 13.88
C GLU A 113 -7.90 9.96 13.70
N ARG A 114 -8.65 11.06 13.57
CA ARG A 114 -10.10 11.02 13.28
C ARG A 114 -10.41 10.42 11.91
N PHE A 115 -9.50 10.53 10.95
CA PHE A 115 -9.66 9.92 9.62
C PHE A 115 -9.41 8.41 9.62
N ARG A 116 -8.85 7.87 10.70
CA ARG A 116 -8.76 6.42 10.94
C ARG A 116 -10.06 5.83 11.48
N MET A 117 -11.09 6.64 11.70
CA MET A 117 -12.38 6.23 12.23
C MET A 117 -13.46 6.33 11.15
N PHE A 118 -14.44 5.43 11.18
CA PHE A 118 -15.63 5.47 10.34
C PHE A 118 -16.83 4.98 11.15
N SER A 119 -17.90 5.79 11.21
CA SER A 119 -19.11 5.47 11.99
C SER A 119 -18.83 5.16 13.48
N GLY A 120 -17.80 5.79 14.05
CA GLY A 120 -17.41 5.60 15.46
C GLY A 120 -16.41 4.46 15.71
N GLU A 121 -16.10 3.64 14.71
CA GLU A 121 -15.16 2.52 14.84
C GLU A 121 -13.85 2.76 14.11
N ARG A 122 -12.76 2.16 14.61
CA ARG A 122 -11.47 2.24 13.93
C ARG A 122 -11.48 1.38 12.67
N ILE A 123 -11.07 1.97 11.56
CA ILE A 123 -10.91 1.30 10.28
C ILE A 123 -9.83 0.22 10.40
N ARG A 124 -10.23 -1.04 10.18
CA ARG A 124 -9.33 -2.19 10.11
C ARG A 124 -9.37 -2.78 8.70
N GLU A 125 -8.37 -2.48 7.88
CA GLU A 125 -8.25 -3.01 6.51
C GLU A 125 -7.18 -4.10 6.41
N PRO A 126 -7.43 -5.20 5.67
CA PRO A 126 -6.40 -6.12 5.22
C PRO A 126 -5.46 -5.39 4.25
N GLY A 127 -4.42 -4.75 4.80
CA GLY A 127 -3.54 -3.85 4.05
C GLY A 127 -3.22 -2.56 4.81
N ALA A 128 -3.08 -2.65 6.15
CA ALA A 128 -2.84 -1.51 7.04
C ALA A 128 -1.74 -0.57 6.54
N ILE A 129 -0.66 -1.09 5.94
CA ILE A 129 0.42 -0.25 5.38
C ILE A 129 -0.06 0.67 4.25
N LEU A 130 -0.88 0.16 3.32
CA LEU A 130 -1.40 0.98 2.21
C LEU A 130 -2.42 2.00 2.69
N PHE A 131 -3.31 1.58 3.60
CA PHE A 131 -4.25 2.47 4.26
C PHE A 131 -3.51 3.60 4.98
N GLU A 132 -2.51 3.25 5.80
CA GLU A 132 -1.70 4.22 6.55
C GLU A 132 -0.93 5.17 5.63
N ARG A 133 -0.36 4.65 4.52
CA ARG A 133 0.30 5.49 3.52
C ARG A 133 -0.68 6.49 2.89
N ASP A 134 -1.90 6.06 2.55
CA ASP A 134 -2.88 6.91 1.90
C ASP A 134 -3.42 7.99 2.88
N ILE A 135 -3.68 7.63 4.14
CA ILE A 135 -4.10 8.57 5.20
C ILE A 135 -2.98 9.54 5.59
N ASN A 136 -1.71 9.11 5.54
CA ASN A 136 -0.56 9.98 5.81
C ASN A 136 -0.18 10.93 4.68
N ASN A 137 -0.91 10.93 3.56
CA ASN A 137 -0.65 11.86 2.47
C ASN A 137 -0.79 13.31 2.98
N ASP A 138 0.14 14.19 2.56
CA ASP A 138 0.19 15.54 3.09
C ASP A 138 -1.11 16.33 2.84
N TYR A 139 -1.78 16.18 1.68
CA TYR A 139 -3.06 16.87 1.46
C TYR A 139 -4.15 16.44 2.47
N VAL A 140 -4.11 15.18 2.94
CA VAL A 140 -5.01 14.68 3.99
C VAL A 140 -4.68 15.33 5.33
N LYS A 141 -3.40 15.52 5.64
CA LYS A 141 -2.98 16.26 6.84
C LYS A 141 -3.43 17.73 6.79
N PHE A 142 -3.38 18.35 5.62
CA PHE A 142 -3.92 19.70 5.42
C PHE A 142 -5.45 19.76 5.55
N LEU A 143 -6.18 18.73 5.11
CA LEU A 143 -7.62 18.60 5.42
C LEU A 143 -7.84 18.51 6.94
N GLY A 144 -7.02 17.72 7.64
CA GLY A 144 -7.05 17.60 9.11
C GLY A 144 -6.75 18.92 9.83
N LEU A 145 -5.69 19.62 9.41
CA LEU A 145 -5.31 20.94 9.93
C LEU A 145 -6.43 21.95 9.72
N SER A 146 -6.96 22.04 8.49
CA SER A 146 -8.00 23.00 8.14
C SER A 146 -9.29 22.73 8.90
N ARG A 147 -9.68 21.45 9.01
CA ARG A 147 -10.79 21.00 9.82
C ARG A 147 -10.63 21.41 11.28
N ASN A 148 -9.48 21.09 11.90
CA ASN A 148 -9.24 21.39 13.31
C ASN A 148 -9.24 22.92 13.58
N SER A 149 -8.74 23.71 12.62
CA SER A 149 -8.76 25.17 12.70
C SER A 149 -10.20 25.74 12.64
N ILE A 150 -11.00 25.32 11.66
CA ILE A 150 -12.40 25.75 11.51
C ILE A 150 -13.31 25.15 12.61
N GLU A 151 -12.96 24.00 13.19
CA GLU A 151 -13.72 23.42 14.30
C GLU A 151 -13.71 24.34 15.53
N ARG A 152 -12.62 25.10 15.73
CA ARG A 152 -12.46 26.10 16.82
C ARG A 152 -13.29 27.37 16.60
N SER A 153 -13.69 27.70 15.36
CA SER A 153 -14.49 28.89 15.07
C SER A 153 -15.99 28.61 15.19
N ALA A 154 -16.84 29.64 15.37
CA ALA A 154 -18.29 29.46 15.34
C ALA A 154 -18.78 29.17 13.91
N THR A 155 -18.25 29.90 12.93
CA THR A 155 -18.52 29.75 11.50
C THR A 155 -17.22 29.61 10.72
N GLY A 156 -17.28 29.02 9.53
CA GLY A 156 -16.11 29.02 8.67
C GLY A 156 -16.33 28.48 7.26
N ILE A 157 -15.38 28.80 6.37
CA ILE A 157 -15.33 28.39 4.98
C ILE A 157 -13.98 27.74 4.70
N LEU A 158 -14.02 26.56 4.08
CA LEU A 158 -12.85 25.85 3.58
C LEU A 158 -12.89 25.83 2.06
N GLY A 159 -11.80 26.20 1.40
CA GLY A 159 -11.64 26.12 -0.06
C GLY A 159 -10.30 25.53 -0.47
N LEU A 160 -10.26 24.24 -0.80
CA LEU A 160 -9.00 23.57 -1.18
C LEU A 160 -9.09 22.92 -2.55
N ILE A 161 -7.99 22.99 -3.30
CA ILE A 161 -7.79 22.15 -4.49
C ILE A 161 -6.88 20.97 -4.12
N THR A 162 -7.39 19.75 -4.23
CA THR A 162 -6.73 18.54 -3.71
C THR A 162 -6.87 17.35 -4.65
N SER A 163 -6.17 16.25 -4.35
CA SER A 163 -6.35 14.97 -5.05
C SER A 163 -7.79 14.50 -4.97
N SER A 164 -8.39 14.08 -6.08
CA SER A 164 -9.76 13.53 -6.13
C SER A 164 -9.90 12.13 -5.52
N SER A 165 -8.79 11.50 -5.13
CA SER A 165 -8.77 10.13 -4.59
C SER A 165 -9.64 9.90 -3.34
N TYR A 166 -9.94 10.94 -2.56
CA TYR A 166 -10.73 10.81 -1.35
C TYR A 166 -12.25 10.87 -1.60
N LEU A 167 -12.71 11.25 -2.79
CA LEU A 167 -14.13 11.45 -3.08
C LEU A 167 -14.94 10.14 -2.98
N ASP A 168 -14.38 9.04 -3.46
CA ASP A 168 -15.02 7.72 -3.50
C ASP A 168 -14.13 6.59 -2.92
N GLY A 169 -12.81 6.80 -2.84
CA GLY A 169 -11.87 5.75 -2.42
C GLY A 169 -12.12 5.16 -1.03
N LYS A 170 -12.17 3.83 -0.92
CA LYS A 170 -12.46 3.07 0.35
C LYS A 170 -11.58 3.50 1.53
N ASN A 171 -10.30 3.75 1.30
CA ASN A 171 -9.34 4.10 2.35
C ASN A 171 -9.63 5.48 2.96
N PHE A 172 -10.36 6.34 2.26
CA PHE A 172 -10.66 7.70 2.69
C PHE A 172 -12.06 7.85 3.29
N ARG A 173 -12.77 6.75 3.56
CA ARG A 173 -14.13 6.81 4.15
C ARG A 173 -14.17 7.55 5.49
N GLY A 174 -13.12 7.46 6.29
CA GLY A 174 -13.01 8.21 7.54
C GLY A 174 -12.77 9.71 7.33
N VAL A 175 -12.09 10.09 6.24
CA VAL A 175 -11.98 11.50 5.84
C VAL A 175 -13.36 12.07 5.53
N ARG A 176 -14.14 11.37 4.70
CA ARG A 176 -15.51 11.80 4.34
C ARG A 176 -16.44 11.82 5.55
N ASP A 177 -16.38 10.82 6.43
CA ASP A 177 -17.15 10.80 7.67
C ASP A 177 -16.81 12.00 8.57
N ALA A 178 -15.52 12.30 8.74
CA ALA A 178 -15.08 13.45 9.55
C ALA A 178 -15.47 14.80 8.93
N LEU A 179 -15.38 14.96 7.59
CA LEU A 179 -15.80 16.17 6.91
C LEU A 179 -17.30 16.39 7.04
N THR A 180 -18.10 15.36 6.80
CA THR A 180 -19.58 15.43 6.89
C THR A 180 -20.08 15.70 8.31
N LYS A 181 -19.32 15.34 9.35
CA LYS A 181 -19.63 15.67 10.76
C LYS A 181 -19.18 17.09 11.17
N THR A 182 -18.30 17.72 10.39
CA THR A 182 -17.71 19.02 10.75
C THR A 182 -18.35 20.19 10.00
N PHE A 183 -18.78 19.97 8.77
CA PHE A 183 -19.32 21.00 7.88
C PHE A 183 -20.79 20.73 7.57
N ASN A 184 -21.59 21.79 7.52
CA ASN A 184 -23.03 21.72 7.23
C ASN A 184 -23.32 21.55 5.73
N SER A 185 -22.44 22.09 4.87
CA SER A 185 -22.53 21.91 3.42
C SER A 185 -21.17 21.61 2.80
N LEU A 186 -21.18 20.76 1.78
CA LEU A 186 -20.04 20.44 0.95
C LEU A 186 -20.39 20.71 -0.52
N LYS A 187 -19.53 21.41 -1.23
CA LYS A 187 -19.57 21.59 -2.68
C LYS A 187 -18.27 21.08 -3.27
N VAL A 188 -18.35 20.08 -4.13
CA VAL A 188 -17.22 19.42 -4.78
C VAL A 188 -17.31 19.66 -6.28
N LEU A 189 -16.25 20.17 -6.87
CA LEU A 189 -16.07 20.21 -8.32
C LEU A 189 -14.91 19.29 -8.69
N ASN A 190 -15.22 18.13 -9.26
CA ASN A 190 -14.21 17.18 -9.70
C ASN A 190 -13.66 17.61 -11.07
N LEU A 191 -12.37 17.90 -11.13
CA LEU A 191 -11.68 18.33 -12.36
C LEU A 191 -11.06 17.14 -13.10
N HIS A 192 -11.25 15.91 -12.62
CA HIS A 192 -10.69 14.68 -13.18
C HIS A 192 -9.18 14.80 -13.46
N GLY A 193 -8.69 14.35 -14.62
CA GLY A 193 -7.28 14.38 -14.99
C GLY A 193 -6.45 13.19 -14.48
N ASN A 194 -7.10 12.09 -14.08
CA ASN A 194 -6.41 10.90 -13.58
C ASN A 194 -5.97 9.99 -14.74
N SER A 195 -4.78 10.21 -15.27
CA SER A 195 -4.22 9.36 -16.32
C SER A 195 -3.77 7.98 -15.81
N ARG A 196 -3.57 7.80 -14.49
CA ARG A 196 -3.17 6.51 -13.90
C ARG A 196 -4.29 5.48 -13.88
N SER A 197 -5.54 5.91 -13.62
CA SER A 197 -6.68 4.99 -13.63
C SER A 197 -7.02 4.57 -15.05
N GLY A 198 -6.81 5.45 -16.04
CA GLY A 198 -7.21 5.25 -17.43
C GLY A 198 -8.70 4.90 -17.57
N SER A 199 -9.55 5.23 -16.59
CA SER A 199 -10.98 4.86 -16.61
C SER A 199 -11.72 5.59 -17.72
N LEU A 200 -11.54 6.91 -17.83
CA LEU A 200 -12.11 7.73 -18.90
C LEU A 200 -11.50 7.39 -20.27
N ALA A 201 -10.17 7.23 -20.33
CA ALA A 201 -9.48 6.84 -21.56
C ALA A 201 -9.97 5.49 -22.11
N ARG A 202 -10.28 4.51 -21.23
CA ARG A 202 -10.88 3.22 -21.60
C ARG A 202 -12.31 3.35 -22.13
N GLN A 203 -13.03 4.40 -21.75
CA GLN A 203 -14.35 4.75 -22.32
C GLN A 203 -14.22 5.58 -23.60
N GLY A 204 -13.00 5.81 -24.11
CA GLY A 204 -12.75 6.66 -25.26
C GLY A 204 -12.85 8.16 -24.97
N ILE A 205 -12.94 8.55 -23.70
CA ILE A 205 -13.05 9.93 -23.27
C ILE A 205 -11.64 10.49 -23.05
N ALA A 206 -11.25 11.46 -23.86
CA ALA A 206 -10.02 12.21 -23.69
C ALA A 206 -10.18 13.21 -22.53
N ASP A 207 -9.23 13.18 -21.59
CA ASP A 207 -9.31 13.99 -20.38
C ASP A 207 -7.90 14.41 -19.92
N GLU A 208 -7.68 15.72 -19.83
CA GLU A 208 -6.39 16.30 -19.46
C GLU A 208 -6.42 16.84 -18.02
N ASN A 209 -5.30 16.73 -17.31
CA ASN A 209 -5.21 17.28 -15.98
C ASN A 209 -4.98 18.79 -16.02
N VAL A 210 -5.58 19.53 -15.07
CA VAL A 210 -5.40 20.98 -14.93
C VAL A 210 -4.01 21.37 -14.42
N PHE A 211 -3.25 20.40 -13.90
CA PHE A 211 -1.84 20.49 -13.58
C PHE A 211 -1.04 19.47 -14.39
N GLU A 212 0.28 19.65 -14.52
CA GLU A 212 1.18 18.69 -15.17
C GLU A 212 1.44 17.45 -14.27
N ILE A 213 0.38 16.77 -13.85
CA ILE A 213 0.42 15.58 -12.98
C ILE A 213 -0.54 14.50 -13.46
N GLU A 214 -0.32 13.27 -13.02
CA GLU A 214 -1.13 12.11 -13.42
C GLU A 214 -2.28 11.79 -12.44
N THR A 215 -2.34 12.48 -11.29
CA THR A 215 -3.35 12.21 -10.25
C THR A 215 -4.50 13.17 -10.42
N GLY A 216 -5.73 12.65 -10.42
CA GLY A 216 -6.91 13.50 -10.59
C GLY A 216 -7.08 14.51 -9.46
N VAL A 217 -7.76 15.62 -9.76
CA VAL A 217 -7.85 16.81 -8.91
C VAL A 217 -9.30 17.22 -8.74
N ASN A 218 -9.64 17.82 -7.60
CA ASN A 218 -10.94 18.41 -7.33
C ASN A 218 -10.81 19.70 -6.51
N ILE A 219 -11.82 20.55 -6.60
CA ILE A 219 -12.00 21.72 -5.74
C ILE A 219 -13.07 21.37 -4.71
N LEU A 220 -12.71 21.46 -3.43
CA LEU A 220 -13.61 21.34 -2.29
C LEU A 220 -13.92 22.72 -1.74
N LEU A 221 -15.19 23.05 -1.65
CA LEU A 221 -15.74 24.16 -0.89
C LEU A 221 -16.59 23.58 0.24
N ALA A 222 -16.31 23.91 1.50
CA ALA A 222 -17.11 23.45 2.64
C ALA A 222 -17.46 24.62 3.55
N THR A 223 -18.69 24.63 4.08
CA THR A 223 -19.15 25.67 4.98
C THR A 223 -19.62 25.11 6.31
N LYS A 224 -19.28 25.85 7.37
CA LYS A 224 -19.70 25.60 8.74
C LYS A 224 -20.51 26.79 9.25
N LEU A 225 -21.70 26.51 9.74
CA LEU A 225 -22.62 27.45 10.38
C LEU A 225 -22.57 27.29 11.90
N GLU A 226 -23.09 28.27 12.64
CA GLU A 226 -23.07 28.25 14.11
C GLU A 226 -23.85 27.08 14.72
N VAL A 227 -24.91 26.64 14.03
CA VAL A 227 -25.67 25.45 14.44
C VAL A 227 -24.87 24.21 14.05
N ARG A 228 -24.36 23.51 15.08
CA ARG A 228 -23.77 22.18 14.90
C ARG A 228 -24.85 21.23 14.38
N ALA A 229 -24.72 20.84 13.13
CA ALA A 229 -25.52 19.80 12.50
C ALA A 229 -24.61 19.02 11.56
N ASP A 230 -24.94 17.75 11.33
CA ASP A 230 -24.31 16.97 10.28
C ASP A 230 -24.58 17.63 8.91
N CYS A 231 -23.72 17.33 7.94
CA CYS A 231 -23.83 17.80 6.57
C CYS A 231 -25.21 17.49 6.01
N SER A 232 -25.98 18.53 5.70
CA SER A 232 -27.32 18.43 5.15
C SER A 232 -27.34 18.55 3.63
N THR A 233 -26.27 19.10 3.03
CA THR A 233 -26.23 19.42 1.60
C THR A 233 -24.87 19.05 0.99
N LEU A 234 -24.92 18.21 -0.05
CA LEU A 234 -23.79 17.93 -0.93
C LEU A 234 -24.15 18.42 -2.34
N SER A 235 -23.35 19.33 -2.88
CA SER A 235 -23.37 19.73 -4.28
C SER A 235 -22.15 19.14 -4.97
N TYR A 236 -22.35 18.46 -6.09
CA TYR A 236 -21.29 17.86 -6.87
C TYR A 236 -21.39 18.27 -8.34
N GLY A 237 -20.25 18.59 -8.93
CA GLY A 237 -20.12 18.85 -10.36
C GLY A 237 -18.84 18.25 -10.91
N GLU A 238 -18.77 18.16 -12.23
CA GLU A 238 -17.65 17.56 -12.95
C GLU A 238 -17.21 18.46 -14.10
N ALA A 239 -15.91 18.46 -14.37
CA ALA A 239 -15.32 19.06 -15.55
C ALA A 239 -14.38 18.04 -16.20
N ILE A 240 -14.77 17.54 -17.38
CA ILE A 240 -14.06 16.51 -18.15
C ILE A 240 -13.70 17.09 -19.52
N GLY A 241 -12.51 16.78 -20.03
CA GLY A 241 -12.07 17.22 -21.36
C GLY A 241 -10.67 17.81 -21.37
N SER A 242 -10.37 18.66 -22.35
CA SER A 242 -9.07 19.33 -22.49
C SER A 242 -8.83 20.37 -21.41
N TYR A 243 -7.57 20.75 -21.22
CA TYR A 243 -7.16 21.83 -20.32
C TYR A 243 -7.94 23.12 -20.62
N ASP A 244 -7.96 23.56 -21.89
CA ASP A 244 -8.61 24.81 -22.31
C ASP A 244 -10.12 24.79 -22.03
N HIS A 245 -10.77 23.64 -22.26
CA HIS A 245 -12.20 23.49 -21.97
C HIS A 245 -12.48 23.65 -20.47
N LYS A 246 -11.69 22.99 -19.61
CA LYS A 246 -11.83 23.09 -18.16
C LYS A 246 -11.58 24.52 -17.65
N VAL A 247 -10.55 25.19 -18.16
CA VAL A 247 -10.24 26.58 -17.80
C VAL A 247 -11.37 27.51 -18.24
N HIS A 248 -11.91 27.33 -19.45
CA HIS A 248 -13.05 28.11 -19.93
C HIS A 248 -14.28 27.93 -19.03
N LEU A 249 -14.63 26.70 -18.66
CA LEU A 249 -15.72 26.42 -17.72
C LEU A 249 -15.50 27.13 -16.37
N LEU A 250 -14.29 27.03 -15.81
CA LEU A 250 -13.95 27.66 -14.53
C LEU A 250 -14.02 29.20 -14.58
N LEU A 251 -13.60 29.82 -15.69
CA LEU A 251 -13.59 31.28 -15.84
C LEU A 251 -14.98 31.86 -16.11
N THR A 252 -15.84 31.12 -16.82
CA THR A 252 -17.21 31.55 -17.13
C THR A 252 -18.17 31.34 -15.95
N ASN A 253 -17.73 30.65 -14.89
CA ASN A 253 -18.54 30.27 -13.73
C ASN A 253 -19.88 29.65 -14.15
N ASP A 254 -19.80 28.77 -15.15
CA ASP A 254 -20.96 28.16 -15.79
C ASP A 254 -21.83 27.43 -14.76
N ALA A 255 -23.14 27.71 -14.75
CA ALA A 255 -24.10 27.08 -13.83
C ALA A 255 -24.14 25.53 -13.98
N SER A 256 -23.69 25.00 -15.12
CA SER A 256 -23.51 23.56 -15.36
C SER A 256 -22.43 22.90 -14.47
N LEU A 257 -21.55 23.68 -13.83
CA LEU A 257 -20.54 23.17 -12.88
C LEU A 257 -21.14 22.71 -11.53
N THR A 258 -22.45 22.85 -11.33
CA THR A 258 -23.19 22.32 -10.18
C THR A 258 -24.35 21.47 -10.67
N GLY A 259 -24.07 20.23 -11.07
CA GLY A 259 -25.07 19.37 -11.70
C GLY A 259 -25.92 18.56 -10.73
N TYR A 260 -25.37 18.16 -9.58
CA TYR A 260 -26.01 17.16 -8.73
C TYR A 260 -26.13 17.64 -7.28
N SER A 261 -27.34 17.58 -6.73
CA SER A 261 -27.57 17.60 -5.29
C SER A 261 -28.02 16.22 -4.88
N SER A 262 -27.30 15.59 -3.96
CA SER A 262 -27.61 14.22 -3.50
C SER A 262 -27.50 14.09 -2.00
N THR A 263 -28.30 13.20 -1.43
CA THR A 263 -28.13 12.73 -0.06
C THR A 263 -26.91 11.82 0.04
N ILE A 264 -26.09 12.06 1.07
CA ILE A 264 -24.92 11.23 1.36
C ILE A 264 -25.39 9.94 2.02
N ASP A 265 -25.30 8.81 1.32
CA ASP A 265 -25.71 7.52 1.86
C ASP A 265 -24.56 6.85 2.66
N PRO A 266 -24.75 6.57 3.97
CA PRO A 266 -23.73 5.93 4.79
C PRO A 266 -23.36 4.51 4.34
N ARG A 267 -24.25 3.81 3.62
CA ARG A 267 -24.04 2.45 3.11
C ARG A 267 -22.97 2.40 2.01
N ARG A 268 -22.69 3.53 1.34
CA ARG A 268 -21.66 3.67 0.29
C ARG A 268 -20.35 4.23 0.82
N TYR A 269 -20.01 3.94 2.08
CA TYR A 269 -18.86 4.53 2.77
C TYR A 269 -18.84 6.08 2.69
N LYS A 270 -20.04 6.69 2.67
CA LYS A 270 -20.26 8.11 2.44
C LYS A 270 -19.51 8.66 1.21
N SER A 271 -19.57 7.98 0.06
CA SER A 271 -19.05 8.51 -1.20
C SER A 271 -19.59 9.93 -1.45
N LEU A 272 -18.70 10.85 -1.82
CA LEU A 272 -19.10 12.20 -2.24
C LEU A 272 -19.38 12.29 -3.74
N VAL A 273 -19.10 11.22 -4.49
CA VAL A 273 -19.53 11.09 -5.87
C VAL A 273 -20.99 10.64 -5.85
N PRO A 274 -21.93 11.44 -6.39
CA PRO A 274 -23.33 11.06 -6.50
C PRO A 274 -23.48 9.81 -7.35
N THR A 275 -24.46 8.99 -7.00
CA THR A 275 -24.82 7.83 -7.81
C THR A 275 -26.31 7.62 -7.65
N GLU A 276 -27.06 7.85 -8.72
CA GLU A 276 -28.47 7.46 -8.75
C GLU A 276 -28.54 5.94 -8.80
N SER A 277 -29.21 5.33 -7.83
CA SER A 277 -29.46 3.88 -7.86
C SER A 277 -30.82 3.59 -7.31
N LEU A 278 -31.60 2.91 -8.14
CA LEU A 278 -32.92 2.39 -7.79
C LEU A 278 -32.83 1.04 -7.08
N VAL A 279 -31.62 0.46 -6.97
CA VAL A 279 -31.40 -0.90 -6.47
C VAL A 279 -30.61 -0.94 -5.15
N LEU A 280 -30.18 0.21 -4.62
CA LEU A 280 -29.36 0.25 -3.41
C LEU A 280 -30.08 -0.30 -2.19
N ASP A 281 -31.37 -0.01 -2.02
CA ASP A 281 -32.17 -0.51 -0.90
C ASP A 281 -32.25 -2.04 -0.96
N GLU A 282 -32.69 -2.58 -2.10
CA GLU A 282 -32.72 -4.02 -2.40
C GLU A 282 -31.34 -4.69 -2.18
N TYR A 283 -30.27 -4.14 -2.75
CA TYR A 283 -28.92 -4.70 -2.66
C TYR A 283 -28.36 -4.66 -1.24
N SER A 284 -28.80 -3.71 -0.41
CA SER A 284 -28.31 -3.54 0.96
C SER A 284 -28.88 -4.59 1.92
N GLU A 285 -30.03 -5.20 1.58
CA GLU A 285 -30.61 -6.34 2.31
C GLU A 285 -29.78 -7.61 2.13
N PHE A 286 -29.02 -7.72 1.02
CA PHE A 286 -28.15 -8.86 0.78
C PHE A 286 -26.91 -8.85 1.68
N HIS A 287 -26.37 -10.03 1.92
CA HIS A 287 -25.22 -10.24 2.77
C HIS A 287 -23.92 -10.15 1.96
N ARG A 288 -22.96 -9.34 2.42
CA ARG A 288 -21.65 -9.26 1.77
C ARG A 288 -20.94 -10.61 1.85
N ILE A 289 -20.38 -11.06 0.74
CA ILE A 289 -19.73 -12.36 0.70
C ILE A 289 -18.59 -12.50 1.71
N ASP A 290 -17.83 -11.44 1.98
CA ASP A 290 -16.74 -11.48 2.96
C ASP A 290 -17.23 -11.60 4.41
N SER A 291 -18.46 -11.18 4.70
CA SER A 291 -19.10 -11.35 6.00
C SER A 291 -19.66 -12.76 6.21
N LEU A 292 -19.87 -13.53 5.13
CA LEU A 292 -20.42 -14.88 5.21
C LEU A 292 -19.42 -15.91 5.73
N TYR A 293 -18.12 -15.61 5.68
CA TYR A 293 -17.06 -16.54 6.07
C TYR A 293 -16.36 -16.11 7.36
N GLY A 294 -15.96 -17.08 8.18
CA GLY A 294 -15.13 -16.83 9.36
C GLY A 294 -13.65 -16.56 9.02
N LEU A 295 -13.17 -17.13 7.91
CA LEU A 295 -11.82 -16.98 7.39
C LEU A 295 -11.83 -16.63 5.90
N ALA A 296 -11.06 -15.59 5.56
CA ALA A 296 -10.71 -15.26 4.19
C ALA A 296 -9.19 -15.09 4.05
N VAL A 297 -8.63 -15.51 2.91
CA VAL A 297 -7.19 -15.57 2.67
C VAL A 297 -6.84 -14.75 1.43
N ASP A 298 -5.80 -13.93 1.48
CA ASP A 298 -5.27 -13.32 0.24
C ASP A 298 -4.61 -14.39 -0.62
N GLY A 299 -4.73 -14.29 -1.95
CA GLY A 299 -3.99 -15.15 -2.87
C GLY A 299 -2.47 -15.02 -2.71
N ILE A 300 -1.76 -16.07 -3.10
CA ILE A 300 -0.31 -16.21 -2.96
C ILE A 300 0.41 -15.16 -3.82
N LYS A 301 1.45 -14.54 -3.25
CA LYS A 301 2.41 -13.71 -3.99
C LYS A 301 3.78 -14.38 -3.98
N THR A 302 4.25 -14.82 -5.13
CA THR A 302 5.57 -15.45 -5.24
C THR A 302 6.69 -14.41 -5.30
N SER A 303 6.47 -13.29 -6.03
CA SER A 303 7.49 -12.35 -6.53
C SER A 303 8.57 -13.01 -7.41
N ARG A 304 8.44 -14.30 -7.74
CA ARG A 304 9.47 -15.15 -8.35
C ARG A 304 8.84 -16.25 -9.23
N ASP A 305 7.78 -15.92 -9.94
CA ASP A 305 6.99 -16.86 -10.76
C ASP A 305 7.90 -17.74 -11.65
N GLY A 306 8.90 -17.13 -12.30
CA GLY A 306 9.79 -17.85 -13.22
C GLY A 306 10.66 -18.94 -12.58
N LEU A 307 10.87 -18.87 -11.27
CA LEU A 307 11.59 -19.88 -10.50
C LEU A 307 10.65 -20.94 -9.91
N VAL A 308 9.59 -20.51 -9.22
CA VAL A 308 8.78 -21.42 -8.39
C VAL A 308 7.55 -21.98 -9.08
N ILE A 309 7.18 -21.49 -10.28
CA ILE A 309 6.01 -21.94 -11.04
C ILE A 309 6.44 -22.64 -12.34
N ALA A 310 5.75 -23.73 -12.66
CA ALA A 310 5.96 -24.48 -13.89
C ALA A 310 4.66 -25.12 -14.39
N SER A 311 4.64 -25.55 -15.65
CA SER A 311 3.45 -26.17 -16.27
C SER A 311 3.24 -27.60 -15.77
N THR A 312 4.33 -28.29 -15.39
CA THR A 312 4.29 -29.65 -14.85
C THR A 312 5.03 -29.74 -13.52
N ALA A 313 4.69 -30.74 -12.70
CA ALA A 313 5.38 -30.99 -11.44
C ALA A 313 6.88 -31.31 -11.65
N ASP A 314 7.21 -32.05 -12.71
CA ASP A 314 8.60 -32.41 -13.05
C ASP A 314 9.41 -31.20 -13.49
N GLU A 315 8.84 -30.34 -14.34
CA GLU A 315 9.46 -29.07 -14.72
C GLU A 315 9.68 -28.18 -13.49
N CYS A 316 8.70 -28.15 -12.57
CA CYS A 316 8.83 -27.41 -11.31
C CYS A 316 9.99 -27.93 -10.47
N ALA A 317 10.08 -29.25 -10.29
CA ALA A 317 11.17 -29.89 -9.56
C ALA A 317 12.53 -29.61 -10.23
N GLN A 318 12.59 -29.68 -11.56
CA GLN A 318 13.81 -29.45 -12.31
C GLN A 318 14.28 -27.99 -12.23
N LYS A 319 13.36 -27.01 -12.29
CA LYS A 319 13.70 -25.59 -12.08
C LYS A 319 14.35 -25.35 -10.73
N ILE A 320 13.77 -25.92 -9.67
CA ILE A 320 14.31 -25.77 -8.31
C ILE A 320 15.67 -26.46 -8.18
N ARG A 321 15.86 -27.65 -8.75
CA ARG A 321 17.18 -28.32 -8.79
C ARG A 321 18.21 -27.52 -9.58
N THR A 322 17.81 -26.91 -10.68
CA THR A 322 18.69 -26.06 -11.51
C THR A 322 19.11 -24.83 -10.72
N PHE A 323 18.16 -24.14 -10.07
CA PHE A 323 18.43 -22.99 -9.21
C PHE A 323 19.35 -23.36 -8.04
N MET A 324 19.08 -24.48 -7.37
CA MET A 324 19.87 -24.98 -6.24
C MET A 324 21.34 -25.22 -6.59
N ASN A 325 21.63 -25.60 -7.84
CA ASN A 325 22.98 -25.88 -8.33
C ASN A 325 23.54 -24.76 -9.23
N PHE A 326 22.79 -23.68 -9.44
CA PHE A 326 23.18 -22.59 -10.32
C PHE A 326 24.39 -21.84 -9.75
N LYS A 327 25.43 -21.68 -10.56
CA LYS A 327 26.62 -20.89 -10.24
C LYS A 327 26.71 -19.74 -11.23
N GLY A 328 26.58 -18.51 -10.76
CA GLY A 328 26.61 -17.32 -11.61
C GLY A 328 26.45 -16.02 -10.82
N SER A 329 26.54 -14.90 -11.53
CA SER A 329 26.25 -13.59 -10.93
C SER A 329 24.73 -13.41 -10.74
N PRO A 330 24.29 -12.44 -9.92
CA PRO A 330 22.88 -12.08 -9.78
C PRO A 330 22.20 -11.83 -11.13
N GLU A 331 22.87 -11.15 -12.06
CA GLU A 331 22.34 -10.82 -13.39
C GLU A 331 22.12 -12.09 -14.25
N SER A 332 23.04 -13.05 -14.20
CA SER A 332 22.87 -14.34 -14.89
C SER A 332 21.65 -15.09 -14.35
N LEU A 333 21.39 -14.99 -13.04
CA LEU A 333 20.24 -15.64 -12.40
C LEU A 333 18.92 -14.97 -12.82
N GLU A 334 18.89 -13.63 -12.86
CA GLU A 334 17.72 -12.88 -13.36
C GLU A 334 17.41 -13.24 -14.82
N GLN A 335 18.44 -13.42 -15.65
CA GLN A 335 18.29 -13.82 -17.04
C GLN A 335 17.78 -15.26 -17.18
N GLU A 336 18.34 -16.21 -16.43
CA GLU A 336 17.96 -17.62 -16.51
C GLU A 336 16.53 -17.86 -16.01
N PHE A 337 16.18 -17.31 -14.85
CA PHE A 337 14.91 -17.60 -14.19
C PHE A 337 13.83 -16.54 -14.39
N GLY A 338 14.12 -15.39 -15.02
CA GLY A 338 13.14 -14.33 -15.22
C GLY A 338 12.58 -13.77 -13.91
N ILE A 339 13.43 -13.65 -12.88
CA ILE A 339 13.08 -13.14 -11.55
C ILE A 339 13.94 -11.93 -11.20
N SER A 340 13.56 -11.20 -10.15
CA SER A 340 14.40 -10.14 -9.58
C SER A 340 15.07 -10.60 -8.29
N VAL A 341 16.35 -10.24 -8.13
CA VAL A 341 17.17 -10.58 -6.95
C VAL A 341 17.49 -9.39 -6.04
N ALA A 342 17.09 -8.15 -6.41
CA ALA A 342 17.49 -6.92 -5.72
C ALA A 342 17.17 -6.83 -4.21
N ASN A 343 16.17 -7.57 -3.73
CA ASN A 343 15.77 -7.63 -2.32
C ASN A 343 15.58 -9.08 -1.84
N TRP A 344 16.42 -10.00 -2.33
CA TRP A 344 16.31 -11.41 -2.00
C TRP A 344 17.67 -12.07 -1.85
N ASP A 345 17.91 -12.68 -0.69
CA ASP A 345 19.08 -13.50 -0.44
C ASP A 345 18.91 -14.87 -1.14
N PHE A 346 19.24 -14.91 -2.43
CA PHE A 346 19.14 -16.13 -3.22
C PHE A 346 20.19 -17.17 -2.80
N GLU A 347 21.34 -16.75 -2.26
CA GLU A 347 22.38 -17.68 -1.80
C GLU A 347 21.93 -18.43 -0.54
N PHE A 348 21.30 -17.74 0.40
CA PHE A 348 20.64 -18.38 1.54
C PHE A 348 19.58 -19.38 1.05
N ALA A 349 18.72 -18.97 0.10
CA ALA A 349 17.71 -19.85 -0.46
C ALA A 349 18.32 -21.11 -1.12
N GLN A 350 19.44 -20.97 -1.85
CA GLN A 350 20.17 -22.11 -2.41
C GLN A 350 20.70 -23.05 -1.32
N ARG A 351 21.41 -22.53 -0.31
CA ARG A 351 21.92 -23.33 0.82
C ARG A 351 20.80 -24.05 1.58
N TYR A 352 19.68 -23.36 1.78
CA TYR A 352 18.48 -23.91 2.40
C TYR A 352 17.89 -25.07 1.59
N LEU A 353 17.80 -24.92 0.27
CA LEU A 353 17.27 -25.97 -0.61
C LEU A 353 18.17 -27.21 -0.67
N GLN A 354 19.50 -27.04 -0.60
CA GLN A 354 20.43 -28.18 -0.56
C GLN A 354 20.13 -29.15 0.60
N GLN A 355 19.54 -28.65 1.69
CA GLN A 355 19.21 -29.46 2.87
C GLN A 355 17.73 -29.89 2.92
N THR A 356 16.83 -29.14 2.29
CA THR A 356 15.38 -29.28 2.52
C THR A 356 14.57 -29.60 1.28
N PHE A 357 15.19 -29.66 0.10
CA PHE A 357 14.49 -29.92 -1.15
C PHE A 357 13.63 -31.18 -1.07
N SER A 358 12.35 -31.05 -1.39
CA SER A 358 11.43 -32.17 -1.45
C SER A 358 10.36 -31.94 -2.50
N THR A 359 10.13 -32.94 -3.35
CA THR A 359 9.02 -32.93 -4.31
C THR A 359 7.65 -32.91 -3.63
N LYS A 360 7.55 -33.26 -2.34
CA LYS A 360 6.32 -33.16 -1.54
C LYS A 360 5.85 -31.71 -1.30
N ARG A 361 6.71 -30.72 -1.57
CA ARG A 361 6.37 -29.29 -1.51
C ARG A 361 5.78 -28.77 -2.82
N ILE A 362 5.60 -29.64 -3.84
CA ILE A 362 5.02 -29.25 -5.12
C ILE A 362 3.52 -29.47 -5.08
N PHE A 363 2.77 -28.38 -5.25
CA PHE A 363 1.31 -28.40 -5.21
C PHE A 363 0.73 -27.79 -6.49
N ARG A 364 -0.52 -28.15 -6.79
CA ARG A 364 -1.26 -27.50 -7.87
C ARG A 364 -1.62 -26.07 -7.48
N LEU A 365 -1.53 -25.16 -8.45
CA LEU A 365 -1.78 -23.74 -8.32
C LEU A 365 -2.76 -23.28 -9.40
N ALA A 366 -3.86 -22.68 -8.99
CA ALA A 366 -4.72 -21.85 -9.81
C ALA A 366 -3.97 -20.54 -10.12
N TYR A 367 -3.31 -20.48 -11.28
CA TYR A 367 -2.46 -19.35 -11.67
C TYR A 367 -3.31 -18.22 -12.27
N ARG A 368 -4.03 -18.51 -13.35
CA ARG A 368 -4.98 -17.59 -14.02
C ARG A 368 -6.27 -18.35 -14.31
N PRO A 369 -7.38 -17.69 -14.69
CA PRO A 369 -8.62 -18.40 -14.99
C PRO A 369 -8.39 -19.45 -16.07
N LEU A 370 -8.80 -20.70 -15.78
CA LEU A 370 -8.60 -21.87 -16.64
C LEU A 370 -7.12 -22.19 -16.97
N ASP A 371 -6.16 -21.68 -16.18
CA ASP A 371 -4.73 -21.98 -16.28
C ASP A 371 -4.21 -22.50 -14.94
N PHE A 372 -4.21 -23.82 -14.81
CA PHE A 372 -3.70 -24.54 -13.64
C PHE A 372 -2.26 -24.98 -13.88
N ARG A 373 -1.41 -24.72 -12.90
CA ARG A 373 0.04 -24.95 -12.95
C ARG A 373 0.50 -25.64 -11.66
N TYR A 374 1.81 -25.80 -11.51
CA TYR A 374 2.43 -26.31 -10.29
C TYR A 374 3.33 -25.25 -9.66
N ILE A 375 3.35 -25.22 -8.34
CA ILE A 375 4.19 -24.33 -7.54
C ILE A 375 5.05 -25.14 -6.57
N TYR A 376 6.33 -24.79 -6.45
CA TYR A 376 7.16 -25.21 -5.31
C TYR A 376 6.84 -24.30 -4.12
N TYR A 377 6.00 -24.80 -3.21
CA TYR A 377 5.41 -24.02 -2.15
C TYR A 377 6.27 -24.07 -0.88
N ASP A 378 7.07 -23.02 -0.72
CA ASP A 378 8.03 -22.89 0.38
C ASP A 378 8.10 -21.44 0.85
N SER A 379 8.01 -21.21 2.17
CA SER A 379 8.01 -19.87 2.76
C SER A 379 9.32 -19.10 2.56
N ASN A 380 10.44 -19.77 2.30
CA ASN A 380 11.72 -19.12 2.03
C ASN A 380 11.89 -18.70 0.55
N LEU A 381 11.06 -19.23 -0.35
CA LEU A 381 11.07 -18.87 -1.76
C LEU A 381 9.88 -17.98 -2.15
N VAL A 382 8.72 -18.22 -1.55
CA VAL A 382 7.45 -17.55 -1.87
C VAL A 382 7.25 -16.37 -0.93
N PHE A 383 7.30 -15.15 -1.46
CA PHE A 383 7.26 -13.91 -0.67
C PHE A 383 6.06 -13.78 0.28
N SER A 384 4.85 -14.08 -0.20
CA SER A 384 3.63 -14.10 0.61
C SER A 384 2.93 -15.43 0.44
N HIS A 385 3.46 -16.45 1.12
CA HIS A 385 3.03 -17.84 1.00
C HIS A 385 1.64 -18.10 1.63
N ARG A 386 1.29 -17.47 2.75
CA ARG A 386 0.00 -17.65 3.46
C ARG A 386 -0.29 -19.06 3.99
N GLU A 387 0.73 -19.89 4.17
CA GLU A 387 0.61 -21.33 4.49
C GLU A 387 -0.30 -21.66 5.67
N GLY A 388 -0.20 -20.91 6.77
CA GLY A 388 -1.06 -21.11 7.94
C GLY A 388 -2.56 -21.01 7.66
N LYS A 389 -2.96 -20.29 6.59
CA LYS A 389 -4.38 -20.10 6.21
C LYS A 389 -4.75 -20.79 4.89
N MET A 390 -3.85 -20.81 3.91
CA MET A 390 -4.09 -21.43 2.60
C MET A 390 -4.04 -22.96 2.66
N SER A 391 -3.45 -23.54 3.71
CA SER A 391 -3.36 -25.00 3.90
C SER A 391 -4.73 -25.70 3.98
N HIS A 392 -5.83 -24.99 4.22
CA HIS A 392 -7.17 -25.56 4.12
C HIS A 392 -7.55 -26.04 2.71
N LEU A 393 -6.84 -25.59 1.66
CA LEU A 393 -6.98 -26.09 0.28
C LEU A 393 -5.97 -27.18 -0.07
N ILE A 394 -5.04 -27.48 0.84
CA ILE A 394 -4.11 -28.62 0.72
C ILE A 394 -4.66 -29.81 1.52
N LYS A 395 -5.30 -29.53 2.65
CA LYS A 395 -5.87 -30.54 3.56
C LYS A 395 -7.23 -31.01 3.03
N GLY A 396 -7.27 -32.21 2.46
CA GLY A 396 -8.50 -32.82 1.95
C GLY A 396 -8.94 -32.27 0.58
N ASP A 397 -10.03 -32.83 0.04
CA ASP A 397 -10.69 -32.31 -1.16
C ASP A 397 -11.63 -31.16 -0.73
N ASN A 398 -11.12 -29.93 -0.78
CA ASN A 398 -11.83 -28.73 -0.36
C ASN A 398 -11.98 -27.77 -1.53
N LEU A 399 -13.11 -27.07 -1.55
CA LEU A 399 -13.39 -26.01 -2.50
C LEU A 399 -13.15 -24.65 -1.84
N ALA A 400 -12.88 -23.64 -2.63
CA ALA A 400 -12.96 -22.24 -2.26
C ALA A 400 -13.73 -21.47 -3.32
N LEU A 401 -14.51 -20.52 -2.86
CA LEU A 401 -14.95 -19.41 -3.69
C LEU A 401 -13.85 -18.36 -3.69
N VAL A 402 -13.47 -17.85 -4.85
CA VAL A 402 -12.44 -16.83 -4.99
C VAL A 402 -13.06 -15.59 -5.61
N CYS A 403 -12.94 -14.43 -4.95
CA CYS A 403 -13.40 -13.17 -5.51
C CYS A 403 -12.49 -11.99 -5.24
N ALA A 404 -12.74 -10.84 -5.87
CA ALA A 404 -12.01 -9.60 -5.63
C ALA A 404 -12.96 -8.50 -5.10
N SER A 405 -12.45 -7.62 -4.23
CA SER A 405 -13.22 -6.56 -3.58
C SER A 405 -13.41 -5.27 -4.40
N ARG A 406 -12.76 -5.17 -5.55
CA ARG A 406 -12.88 -4.02 -6.47
C ARG A 406 -12.73 -4.47 -7.90
N LEU A 407 -13.51 -3.83 -8.76
CA LEU A 407 -13.62 -4.14 -10.17
C LEU A 407 -12.64 -3.38 -11.06
N SER A 408 -12.30 -4.03 -12.17
CA SER A 408 -11.72 -3.36 -13.34
C SER A 408 -12.82 -2.58 -14.09
N ALA A 409 -12.44 -1.71 -15.03
CA ALA A 409 -13.42 -0.89 -15.78
C ALA A 409 -14.40 -1.67 -16.66
N ASN A 410 -14.21 -2.99 -16.85
CA ASN A 410 -14.96 -3.81 -17.81
C ASN A 410 -16.04 -4.70 -17.17
N GLY A 411 -16.59 -4.33 -16.01
CA GLY A 411 -17.68 -5.09 -15.37
C GLY A 411 -17.24 -6.07 -14.28
N PHE A 412 -18.22 -6.74 -13.66
CA PHE A 412 -18.00 -7.76 -12.62
C PHE A 412 -17.82 -9.16 -13.21
N ASN A 413 -16.57 -9.63 -13.34
CA ASN A 413 -16.25 -10.99 -13.82
C ASN A 413 -15.32 -11.77 -12.87
N HIS A 414 -15.28 -11.39 -11.59
CA HIS A 414 -14.20 -11.72 -10.66
C HIS A 414 -14.61 -12.78 -9.62
N VAL A 415 -15.37 -13.80 -10.01
CA VAL A 415 -15.76 -14.90 -9.11
C VAL A 415 -15.48 -16.23 -9.77
N LEU A 416 -14.61 -17.03 -9.13
CA LEU A 416 -14.17 -18.32 -9.63
C LEU A 416 -14.08 -19.35 -8.51
N PRO A 417 -14.33 -20.63 -8.80
CA PRO A 417 -14.00 -21.72 -7.90
C PRO A 417 -12.49 -21.99 -7.93
N ALA A 418 -11.98 -22.51 -6.82
CA ALA A 418 -10.66 -23.12 -6.72
C ALA A 418 -10.71 -24.31 -5.77
N ASP A 419 -9.89 -25.31 -6.04
CA ASP A 419 -9.78 -26.57 -5.27
C ASP A 419 -8.29 -26.88 -4.95
N CYS A 420 -7.44 -25.88 -5.13
CA CYS A 420 -6.00 -25.96 -4.93
C CYS A 420 -5.47 -24.57 -4.55
N LEU A 421 -4.16 -24.42 -4.42
CA LEU A 421 -3.56 -23.13 -4.05
C LEU A 421 -3.93 -22.05 -5.07
N VAL A 422 -4.13 -20.82 -4.61
CA VAL A 422 -4.61 -19.71 -5.46
C VAL A 422 -3.58 -18.59 -5.50
N GLU A 423 -3.16 -18.20 -6.70
CA GLU A 423 -2.30 -17.03 -6.91
C GLU A 423 -3.11 -15.72 -6.83
N MET A 424 -2.48 -14.61 -6.42
CA MET A 424 -3.21 -13.35 -6.18
C MET A 424 -3.97 -12.82 -7.41
N LYS A 425 -3.57 -13.17 -8.64
CA LYS A 425 -4.20 -12.71 -9.88
C LYS A 425 -5.09 -13.76 -10.55
N TYR A 426 -5.48 -14.80 -9.83
CA TYR A 426 -6.37 -15.84 -10.36
C TYR A 426 -7.76 -15.30 -10.72
N ALA A 427 -8.43 -14.59 -9.81
CA ALA A 427 -9.78 -14.07 -10.00
C ALA A 427 -9.82 -12.58 -10.38
N SER A 428 -8.68 -11.92 -10.57
CA SER A 428 -8.60 -10.54 -11.05
C SER A 428 -7.23 -10.20 -11.61
N HIS A 429 -7.18 -9.56 -12.78
CA HIS A 429 -5.92 -9.04 -13.33
C HIS A 429 -5.43 -7.78 -12.60
N ASP A 430 -6.35 -6.92 -12.14
CA ASP A 430 -6.02 -5.61 -11.57
C ASP A 430 -5.87 -5.63 -10.05
N THR A 431 -6.65 -6.46 -9.36
CA THR A 431 -6.74 -6.48 -7.90
C THR A 431 -6.26 -7.81 -7.32
N ASN A 432 -6.19 -7.93 -6.00
CA ASN A 432 -5.82 -9.18 -5.34
C ASN A 432 -7.06 -10.05 -5.16
N SER A 433 -6.92 -11.32 -5.50
CA SER A 433 -7.91 -12.35 -5.26
C SER A 433 -7.97 -12.67 -3.76
N ARG A 434 -9.19 -12.71 -3.24
CA ARG A 434 -9.55 -13.17 -1.90
C ARG A 434 -10.15 -14.55 -2.02
N VAL A 435 -9.62 -15.48 -1.23
CA VAL A 435 -9.97 -16.89 -1.22
C VAL A 435 -10.80 -17.17 0.02
N PHE A 436 -11.95 -17.80 -0.18
CA PHE A 436 -12.89 -18.20 0.86
C PHE A 436 -13.02 -19.72 0.85
N PRO A 437 -12.17 -20.46 1.60
CA PRO A 437 -12.30 -21.91 1.73
C PRO A 437 -13.70 -22.27 2.23
N VAL A 438 -14.34 -23.26 1.63
CA VAL A 438 -15.68 -23.73 2.05
C VAL A 438 -15.56 -24.38 3.42
N PHE A 439 -14.54 -25.22 3.63
CA PHE A 439 -14.28 -25.87 4.91
C PHE A 439 -12.96 -25.43 5.55
N LEU A 440 -12.93 -25.45 6.88
CA LEU A 440 -11.75 -25.30 7.72
C LEU A 440 -11.37 -26.66 8.32
N TYR A 441 -10.08 -26.88 8.44
CA TYR A 441 -9.50 -28.13 8.95
C TYR A 441 -8.59 -27.84 10.14
N GLY A 442 -8.71 -28.65 11.19
CA GLY A 442 -7.89 -28.56 12.39
C GLY A 442 -6.38 -28.70 12.14
N SER A 443 -5.59 -28.28 13.13
CA SER A 443 -4.12 -28.36 13.12
C SER A 443 -3.57 -29.75 13.52
N SER A 444 -4.36 -30.61 14.17
CA SER A 444 -3.92 -31.94 14.62
C SER A 444 -4.02 -32.98 13.49
N ASN A 445 -2.94 -33.74 13.29
CA ASN A 445 -2.78 -34.75 12.23
C ASN A 445 -3.66 -36.01 12.40
N SER A 446 -4.43 -36.14 13.49
CA SER A 446 -5.36 -37.24 13.71
C SER A 446 -6.80 -36.74 13.54
N ASN A 447 -7.42 -37.11 12.42
CA ASN A 447 -8.82 -36.81 12.05
C ASN A 447 -9.17 -35.32 12.01
N SER A 448 -8.70 -34.62 10.97
CA SER A 448 -9.12 -33.25 10.68
C SER A 448 -10.57 -33.24 10.16
N THR A 449 -11.53 -33.19 11.10
CA THR A 449 -12.94 -32.98 10.78
C THR A 449 -13.12 -31.65 10.06
N ALA A 450 -13.74 -31.69 8.88
CA ALA A 450 -14.07 -30.51 8.10
C ALA A 450 -15.17 -29.72 8.81
N GLN A 451 -14.90 -28.45 9.13
CA GLN A 451 -15.86 -27.54 9.73
C GLN A 451 -16.28 -26.48 8.70
N PRO A 452 -17.58 -26.21 8.49
CA PRO A 452 -18.02 -25.14 7.60
C PRO A 452 -17.39 -23.80 7.97
N ASN A 453 -16.82 -23.10 6.99
CA ASN A 453 -16.23 -21.77 7.18
C ASN A 453 -17.32 -20.68 7.23
N MET A 454 -18.20 -20.72 8.22
CA MET A 454 -19.30 -19.76 8.37
C MET A 454 -18.88 -18.58 9.27
N GLY A 455 -19.26 -17.37 8.86
CA GLY A 455 -19.20 -16.17 9.69
C GLY A 455 -20.24 -16.23 10.80
N VAL A 456 -20.05 -15.45 11.87
CA VAL A 456 -20.88 -15.58 13.08
C VAL A 456 -22.36 -15.25 12.81
N ALA A 457 -22.64 -14.16 12.11
CA ALA A 457 -24.01 -13.75 11.76
C ALA A 457 -24.75 -14.85 10.98
N VAL A 458 -24.08 -15.46 10.00
CA VAL A 458 -24.64 -16.58 9.22
C VAL A 458 -24.87 -17.81 10.09
N SER A 459 -23.92 -18.10 10.99
CA SER A 459 -24.03 -19.26 11.88
C SER A 459 -25.23 -19.18 12.84
N GLU A 460 -25.70 -17.97 13.14
CA GLU A 460 -26.89 -17.71 13.95
C GLU A 460 -28.17 -17.81 13.10
N ILE A 461 -28.17 -17.24 11.89
CA ILE A 461 -29.31 -17.32 10.95
C ILE A 461 -29.62 -18.77 10.55
N PHE A 462 -28.58 -19.56 10.26
CA PHE A 462 -28.74 -20.96 9.85
C PHE A 462 -28.97 -21.93 11.03
N GLY A 463 -29.01 -21.45 12.28
CA GLY A 463 -29.46 -22.22 13.45
C GLY A 463 -28.96 -23.67 13.53
N SER A 464 -29.88 -24.64 13.46
CA SER A 464 -29.64 -26.09 13.49
C SER A 464 -29.31 -26.72 12.12
N LEU A 465 -29.32 -25.96 11.01
CA LEU A 465 -28.98 -26.41 9.66
C LEU A 465 -27.47 -26.45 9.38
N LYS A 466 -26.65 -26.61 10.43
CA LYS A 466 -25.17 -26.68 10.40
C LYS A 466 -24.63 -27.97 9.76
N THR A 467 -25.29 -28.44 8.71
CA THR A 467 -24.79 -29.58 7.94
C THR A 467 -23.81 -29.09 6.88
N PRO A 468 -22.64 -29.75 6.72
CA PRO A 468 -21.71 -29.46 5.63
C PRO A 468 -22.35 -29.42 4.24
N SER A 469 -23.41 -30.22 4.00
CA SER A 469 -24.13 -30.26 2.73
C SER A 469 -24.84 -28.95 2.39
N VAL A 470 -25.60 -28.37 3.33
CA VAL A 470 -26.31 -27.09 3.12
C VAL A 470 -25.32 -25.95 2.88
N TRP A 471 -24.20 -25.97 3.60
CA TRP A 471 -23.15 -24.97 3.38
C TRP A 471 -22.52 -25.08 1.99
N SER A 472 -22.25 -26.30 1.51
CA SER A 472 -21.81 -26.52 0.13
C SER A 472 -22.85 -26.05 -0.88
N GLU A 473 -24.13 -26.39 -0.68
CA GLU A 473 -25.24 -25.97 -1.55
C GLU A 473 -25.32 -24.44 -1.67
N LEU A 474 -25.17 -23.72 -0.54
CA LEU A 474 -25.15 -22.26 -0.52
C LEU A 474 -23.96 -21.69 -1.30
N ASN A 475 -22.77 -22.28 -1.17
CA ASN A 475 -21.58 -21.84 -1.90
C ASN A 475 -21.71 -22.07 -3.42
N GLU A 476 -22.33 -23.19 -3.81
CA GLU A 476 -22.62 -23.50 -5.21
C GLU A 476 -23.66 -22.52 -5.78
N ALA A 477 -24.74 -22.26 -5.04
CA ALA A 477 -25.76 -21.28 -5.43
C ALA A 477 -25.19 -19.85 -5.49
N ALA A 478 -24.33 -19.47 -4.55
CA ALA A 478 -23.60 -18.21 -4.55
C ALA A 478 -22.73 -18.06 -5.80
N LEU A 479 -21.97 -19.11 -6.17
CA LEU A 479 -21.14 -19.09 -7.37
C LEU A 479 -21.99 -18.94 -8.64
N ALA A 480 -23.14 -19.61 -8.71
CA ALA A 480 -24.08 -19.50 -9.81
C ALA A 480 -24.65 -18.07 -9.92
N LEU A 481 -25.24 -17.55 -8.84
CA LEU A 481 -25.79 -16.19 -8.80
C LEU A 481 -24.75 -15.15 -9.20
N LEU A 482 -23.53 -15.24 -8.67
CA LEU A 482 -22.46 -14.30 -8.99
C LEU A 482 -21.91 -14.47 -10.41
N ASN A 483 -22.33 -15.52 -11.14
CA ASN A 483 -22.10 -15.69 -12.57
C ASN A 483 -23.27 -15.26 -13.46
N SER A 484 -24.43 -14.90 -12.91
CA SER A 484 -25.56 -14.33 -13.64
C SER A 484 -25.17 -13.02 -14.36
N PRO A 485 -25.31 -12.93 -15.69
CA PRO A 485 -25.21 -11.67 -16.44
C PRO A 485 -26.15 -10.58 -15.91
N ASN A 486 -27.41 -10.92 -15.61
CA ASN A 486 -28.40 -9.99 -15.10
C ASN A 486 -28.03 -9.41 -13.72
N TYR A 487 -27.61 -10.25 -12.76
CA TYR A 487 -27.12 -9.78 -11.45
C TYR A 487 -25.97 -8.78 -11.61
N ARG A 488 -25.01 -9.12 -12.47
CA ARG A 488 -23.79 -8.34 -12.69
C ARG A 488 -24.07 -6.96 -13.26
N THR A 489 -24.99 -6.89 -14.21
CA THR A 489 -25.40 -5.63 -14.84
C THR A 489 -26.27 -4.81 -13.90
N ARG A 490 -27.24 -5.43 -13.21
CA ARG A 490 -28.18 -4.76 -12.30
C ARG A 490 -27.49 -4.05 -11.14
N TYR A 491 -26.55 -4.72 -10.47
CA TYR A 491 -25.89 -4.20 -9.26
C TYR A 491 -24.46 -3.71 -9.50
N PHE A 492 -24.07 -3.47 -10.76
CA PHE A 492 -22.69 -3.11 -11.10
C PHE A 492 -22.19 -1.90 -10.31
N GLU A 493 -23.03 -0.87 -10.18
CA GLU A 493 -22.71 0.39 -9.51
C GLU A 493 -22.44 0.19 -8.00
N GLU A 494 -23.12 -0.76 -7.38
CA GLU A 494 -22.97 -1.11 -5.97
C GLU A 494 -21.78 -2.04 -5.74
N ILE A 495 -21.52 -2.98 -6.65
CA ILE A 495 -20.44 -3.96 -6.51
C ILE A 495 -19.08 -3.35 -6.84
N LYS A 496 -18.97 -2.37 -7.75
CA LYS A 496 -17.66 -1.90 -8.28
C LYS A 496 -16.65 -1.45 -7.22
N ASN A 497 -17.14 -1.02 -6.06
CA ASN A 497 -16.34 -0.46 -4.97
C ASN A 497 -16.20 -1.37 -3.73
N ASP A 498 -16.83 -2.55 -3.72
CA ASP A 498 -16.79 -3.47 -2.57
C ASP A 498 -16.91 -4.95 -2.99
N PHE A 499 -16.89 -5.84 -2.02
CA PHE A 499 -17.26 -7.23 -2.22
C PHE A 499 -18.74 -7.37 -2.63
N PRO A 500 -19.08 -8.35 -3.48
CA PRO A 500 -20.47 -8.58 -3.89
C PRO A 500 -21.32 -9.05 -2.71
N ARG A 501 -22.63 -8.79 -2.78
CA ARG A 501 -23.61 -9.23 -1.79
C ARG A 501 -24.54 -10.26 -2.37
N ILE A 502 -24.81 -11.33 -1.62
CA ILE A 502 -25.73 -12.39 -2.03
C ILE A 502 -26.86 -12.54 -1.00
N PRO A 503 -28.07 -12.92 -1.43
CA PRO A 503 -29.12 -13.38 -0.53
C PRO A 503 -28.77 -14.76 0.04
N LEU A 504 -29.46 -15.19 1.11
CA LEU A 504 -29.30 -16.55 1.66
C LEU A 504 -30.25 -17.58 1.01
N PHE A 505 -30.98 -17.16 -0.03
CA PHE A 505 -31.89 -17.97 -0.85
C PHE A 505 -33.01 -18.65 -0.03
N SER A 506 -34.01 -17.87 0.41
CA SER A 506 -35.16 -18.37 1.19
C SER A 506 -36.01 -19.38 0.42
N ASN A 507 -36.08 -19.26 -0.91
CA ASN A 507 -36.74 -20.23 -1.78
C ASN A 507 -35.83 -21.46 -2.00
N ASN A 508 -36.16 -22.57 -1.33
CA ASN A 508 -35.41 -23.83 -1.45
C ASN A 508 -35.34 -24.35 -2.90
N GLY A 509 -36.40 -24.18 -3.70
CA GLY A 509 -36.45 -24.62 -5.10
C GLY A 509 -35.43 -23.87 -5.95
N LEU A 510 -35.39 -22.55 -5.82
CA LEU A 510 -34.40 -21.70 -6.49
C LEU A 510 -32.98 -22.02 -6.01
N ARG A 511 -32.76 -22.18 -4.70
CA ARG A 511 -31.44 -22.53 -4.15
C ARG A 511 -30.92 -23.83 -4.75
N THR A 512 -31.76 -24.87 -4.80
CA THR A 512 -31.38 -26.16 -5.36
C THR A 512 -31.11 -26.08 -6.87
N ALA A 513 -31.91 -25.32 -7.62
CA ALA A 513 -31.67 -25.09 -9.05
C ALA A 513 -30.33 -24.37 -9.30
N LEU A 514 -30.07 -23.27 -8.58
CA LEU A 514 -28.83 -22.51 -8.66
C LEU A 514 -27.63 -23.33 -8.20
N SER A 515 -27.75 -24.12 -7.12
CA SER A 515 -26.70 -25.04 -6.66
C SER A 515 -26.38 -26.08 -7.73
N GLY A 516 -27.38 -26.64 -8.43
CA GLY A 516 -27.17 -27.55 -9.55
C GLY A 516 -26.36 -26.92 -10.69
N LEU A 517 -26.68 -25.69 -11.07
CA LEU A 517 -25.93 -24.93 -12.07
C LEU A 517 -24.53 -24.52 -11.55
N GLY A 518 -24.41 -24.21 -10.26
CA GLY A 518 -23.16 -23.95 -9.57
C GLY A 518 -22.20 -25.13 -9.62
N ARG A 519 -22.68 -26.36 -9.39
CA ARG A 519 -21.88 -27.59 -9.55
C ARG A 519 -21.39 -27.78 -10.98
N ARG A 520 -22.23 -27.50 -11.98
CA ARG A 520 -21.82 -27.54 -13.39
C ARG A 520 -20.74 -26.50 -13.67
N LEU A 521 -20.88 -25.27 -13.16
CA LEU A 521 -19.85 -24.24 -13.27
C LEU A 521 -18.53 -24.64 -12.61
N ILE A 522 -18.58 -25.26 -11.43
CA ILE A 522 -17.38 -25.77 -10.74
C ILE A 522 -16.67 -26.79 -11.63
N ARG A 523 -17.39 -27.74 -12.23
CA ARG A 523 -16.79 -28.74 -13.11
C ARG A 523 -16.17 -28.11 -14.35
N ALA A 524 -16.88 -27.21 -15.02
CA ALA A 524 -16.36 -26.49 -16.18
C ALA A 524 -15.11 -25.67 -15.84
N GLN A 525 -15.19 -24.81 -14.81
CA GLN A 525 -14.13 -23.85 -14.48
C GLN A 525 -12.91 -24.48 -13.79
N LEU A 526 -13.03 -25.70 -13.25
CA LEU A 526 -11.91 -26.50 -12.77
C LEU A 526 -11.37 -27.49 -13.83
N LEU A 527 -11.86 -27.43 -15.07
CA LEU A 527 -11.50 -28.33 -16.18
C LEU A 527 -11.75 -29.81 -15.85
N ARG A 528 -12.84 -30.10 -15.14
CA ARG A 528 -13.30 -31.45 -14.74
C ARG A 528 -14.50 -31.95 -15.55
N SER A 529 -14.90 -31.21 -16.58
CA SER A 529 -15.95 -31.64 -17.51
C SER A 529 -15.42 -32.67 -18.50
N GLU A 530 -16.29 -33.61 -18.88
CA GLU A 530 -15.99 -34.55 -19.96
C GLU A 530 -16.18 -33.83 -21.29
N VAL A 531 -15.15 -33.84 -22.14
CA VAL A 531 -15.17 -33.14 -23.42
C VAL A 531 -15.53 -34.14 -24.54
N PRO A 532 -16.66 -33.99 -25.24
CA PRO A 532 -17.03 -34.86 -26.35
C PRO A 532 -15.98 -34.81 -27.46
N ASP A 533 -15.65 -35.96 -28.08
CA ASP A 533 -14.65 -36.07 -29.16
C ASP A 533 -14.92 -35.21 -30.39
N SER A 534 -16.20 -34.89 -30.62
CA SER A 534 -16.63 -33.96 -31.66
C SER A 534 -16.40 -32.48 -31.34
N SER A 535 -16.18 -32.12 -30.07
CA SER A 535 -16.04 -30.72 -29.64
C SER A 535 -14.61 -30.22 -29.86
N PHE A 536 -14.50 -29.10 -30.59
CA PHE A 536 -13.23 -28.43 -30.91
C PHE A 536 -12.18 -29.38 -31.51
N VAL A 537 -12.50 -29.96 -32.67
CA VAL A 537 -11.60 -30.90 -33.36
C VAL A 537 -10.30 -30.18 -33.72
N PHE A 538 -9.18 -30.80 -33.32
CA PHE A 538 -7.84 -30.32 -33.64
C PHE A 538 -7.47 -30.70 -35.09
N GLY A 539 -6.96 -29.74 -35.85
CA GLY A 539 -6.36 -29.97 -37.16
C GLY A 539 -4.96 -29.35 -37.24
N GLY A 540 -4.09 -29.94 -38.06
CA GLY A 540 -2.73 -29.44 -38.31
C GLY A 540 -1.61 -30.33 -37.77
N LYS A 541 -0.41 -29.77 -37.61
CA LYS A 541 0.80 -30.50 -37.20
C LYS A 541 1.22 -30.16 -35.77
N LEU A 542 1.61 -31.19 -35.01
CA LEU A 542 2.33 -31.03 -33.75
C LEU A 542 3.80 -30.67 -34.01
N GLY A 543 4.48 -30.12 -33.00
CA GLY A 543 5.91 -29.77 -33.09
C GLY A 543 6.20 -28.34 -33.57
N GLU A 544 5.18 -27.59 -33.99
CA GLU A 544 5.31 -26.16 -34.30
C GLU A 544 5.29 -25.31 -33.02
N ASN A 545 5.90 -24.12 -33.09
CA ASN A 545 5.90 -23.18 -31.96
C ASN A 545 4.52 -22.51 -31.81
N ILE A 546 4.03 -22.46 -30.57
CA ILE A 546 2.76 -21.79 -30.23
C ILE A 546 2.88 -20.29 -30.49
N CYS A 547 1.97 -19.74 -31.30
CA CYS A 547 1.87 -18.32 -31.60
C CYS A 547 0.70 -17.66 -30.85
N THR A 548 0.49 -16.36 -31.05
CA THR A 548 -0.66 -15.67 -30.46
C THR A 548 -1.95 -16.19 -31.14
N PRO A 549 -2.98 -16.58 -30.36
CA PRO A 549 -4.20 -17.14 -30.95
C PRO A 549 -4.92 -16.15 -31.87
N VAL A 550 -5.30 -16.63 -33.07
CA VAL A 550 -6.03 -15.87 -34.08
C VAL A 550 -7.25 -16.67 -34.53
N LEU A 551 -8.42 -16.05 -34.52
CA LEU A 551 -9.65 -16.62 -35.06
C LEU A 551 -9.81 -16.21 -36.53
N ALA A 552 -9.93 -17.19 -37.43
CA ALA A 552 -10.22 -16.98 -38.85
C ALA A 552 -11.15 -18.10 -39.35
N ASP A 553 -12.23 -17.77 -40.06
CA ASP A 553 -13.16 -18.73 -40.67
C ASP A 553 -13.67 -19.82 -39.71
N GLY A 554 -13.98 -19.46 -38.45
CA GLY A 554 -14.42 -20.40 -37.41
C GLY A 554 -13.34 -21.36 -36.90
N ARG A 555 -12.07 -21.09 -37.23
CA ARG A 555 -10.89 -21.84 -36.78
C ARG A 555 -10.01 -20.96 -35.90
N LEU A 556 -9.66 -21.49 -34.73
CA LEU A 556 -8.74 -20.83 -33.82
C LEU A 556 -7.33 -21.38 -34.03
N HIS A 557 -6.47 -20.58 -34.66
CA HIS A 557 -5.09 -20.95 -34.97
C HIS A 557 -4.17 -20.72 -33.76
N LEU A 558 -3.37 -21.74 -33.43
CA LEU A 558 -2.29 -21.69 -32.43
C LEU A 558 -0.88 -21.73 -33.06
N SER A 559 -0.79 -22.03 -34.35
CA SER A 559 0.43 -21.91 -35.15
C SER A 559 0.05 -21.66 -36.61
N ASN A 560 1.02 -21.75 -37.53
CA ASN A 560 0.75 -21.59 -38.96
C ASN A 560 -0.18 -22.70 -39.49
N SER A 561 -0.03 -23.93 -39.00
CA SER A 561 -0.85 -25.07 -39.46
C SER A 561 -1.82 -25.62 -38.41
N ALA A 562 -1.56 -25.43 -37.11
CA ALA A 562 -2.36 -26.00 -36.02
C ALA A 562 -3.54 -25.10 -35.63
N TYR A 563 -4.74 -25.68 -35.60
CA TYR A 563 -5.98 -24.98 -35.26
C TYR A 563 -7.01 -25.87 -34.57
N PHE A 564 -7.98 -25.23 -33.92
CA PHE A 564 -9.21 -25.85 -33.42
C PHE A 564 -10.41 -25.39 -34.25
N ALA A 565 -11.17 -26.32 -34.80
CA ALA A 565 -12.39 -26.02 -35.56
C ALA A 565 -13.59 -25.79 -34.63
N GLY A 566 -14.60 -25.03 -35.10
CA GLY A 566 -15.85 -24.84 -34.36
C GLY A 566 -15.76 -23.83 -33.22
N VAL A 567 -14.80 -22.90 -33.28
CA VAL A 567 -14.67 -21.83 -32.28
C VAL A 567 -15.46 -20.61 -32.76
N SER A 568 -16.47 -20.20 -31.99
CA SER A 568 -17.22 -18.98 -32.26
C SER A 568 -16.47 -17.72 -31.83
N LEU A 569 -16.88 -16.56 -32.35
CA LEU A 569 -16.33 -15.27 -31.91
C LEU A 569 -16.57 -15.04 -30.41
N GLU A 570 -17.74 -15.42 -29.91
CA GLU A 570 -18.10 -15.31 -28.50
C GLU A 570 -17.14 -16.10 -27.59
N ILE A 571 -16.79 -17.34 -27.95
CA ILE A 571 -15.81 -18.16 -27.21
C ILE A 571 -14.41 -17.52 -27.25
N PHE A 572 -14.01 -17.01 -28.42
CA PHE A 572 -12.69 -16.39 -28.58
C PHE A 572 -12.55 -15.11 -27.76
N GLU A 573 -13.58 -14.25 -27.75
CA GLU A 573 -13.60 -12.96 -27.06
C GLU A 573 -13.98 -13.06 -25.58
N PHE A 574 -14.47 -14.22 -25.14
CA PHE A 574 -14.91 -14.45 -23.78
C PHE A 574 -13.87 -14.02 -22.73
N GLN A 575 -14.34 -13.24 -21.76
CA GLN A 575 -13.53 -12.75 -20.66
C GLN A 575 -13.95 -13.34 -19.32
N LEU A 576 -12.93 -13.69 -18.52
CA LEU A 576 -13.09 -14.18 -17.17
C LEU A 576 -12.04 -13.51 -16.28
N ALA A 577 -12.44 -12.93 -15.15
CA ALA A 577 -11.58 -12.11 -14.28
C ALA A 577 -10.84 -10.94 -15.00
N GLY A 578 -11.39 -10.49 -16.13
CA GLY A 578 -10.79 -9.47 -17.02
C GLY A 578 -9.68 -10.00 -17.92
N TYR A 579 -9.52 -11.31 -18.03
CA TYR A 579 -8.65 -11.97 -19.01
C TYR A 579 -9.47 -12.48 -20.19
N GLN A 580 -9.07 -12.13 -21.42
CA GLN A 580 -9.52 -12.87 -22.60
C GLN A 580 -8.88 -14.26 -22.56
N VAL A 581 -9.67 -15.29 -22.23
CA VAL A 581 -9.13 -16.58 -21.75
C VAL A 581 -8.29 -17.27 -22.81
N CYS A 582 -8.80 -17.32 -24.05
CA CYS A 582 -8.12 -17.96 -25.19
C CYS A 582 -6.72 -17.39 -25.43
N LYS A 583 -6.55 -16.05 -25.39
CA LYS A 583 -5.24 -15.40 -25.54
C LYS A 583 -4.38 -15.53 -24.29
N ASN A 584 -4.99 -15.35 -23.12
CA ASN A 584 -4.25 -15.33 -21.86
C ASN A 584 -3.62 -16.67 -21.54
N TRP A 585 -4.26 -17.80 -21.83
CA TRP A 585 -3.68 -19.12 -21.62
C TRP A 585 -2.31 -19.31 -22.32
N VAL A 586 -2.12 -18.67 -23.48
CA VAL A 586 -0.87 -18.67 -24.23
C VAL A 586 0.14 -17.65 -23.68
N SER A 587 -0.30 -16.44 -23.33
CA SER A 587 0.59 -15.32 -22.96
C SER A 587 0.86 -15.17 -21.46
N ALA A 588 0.13 -15.86 -20.59
CA ALA A 588 0.24 -15.71 -19.14
C ALA A 588 1.64 -16.04 -18.62
N GLY A 589 2.21 -15.12 -17.83
CA GLY A 589 3.55 -15.24 -17.29
C GLY A 589 4.67 -14.71 -18.21
N ASN A 590 4.32 -13.93 -19.24
CA ASN A 590 5.27 -13.30 -20.18
C ASN A 590 6.44 -12.56 -19.49
N LYS A 591 6.13 -11.76 -18.45
CA LYS A 591 7.13 -11.01 -17.69
C LYS A 591 8.10 -11.92 -16.94
N SER A 592 7.66 -13.12 -16.57
CA SER A 592 8.41 -14.12 -15.82
C SER A 592 8.90 -15.28 -16.68
N ARG A 593 8.79 -15.17 -18.02
CA ARG A 593 9.28 -16.14 -19.00
C ARG A 593 8.71 -17.55 -18.85
N ILE A 594 7.49 -17.68 -18.32
CA ILE A 594 6.78 -18.96 -18.15
C ILE A 594 5.54 -19.06 -19.05
N GLN A 595 5.44 -18.21 -20.07
CA GLN A 595 4.39 -18.28 -21.07
C GLN A 595 4.55 -19.49 -22.00
N ARG A 596 3.43 -19.95 -22.59
CA ARG A 596 3.45 -21.03 -23.58
C ARG A 596 3.79 -20.53 -24.99
N LYS A 597 3.64 -19.23 -25.25
CA LYS A 597 4.04 -18.62 -26.52
C LYS A 597 5.51 -18.89 -26.83
N GLY A 598 5.79 -19.48 -27.99
CA GLY A 598 7.12 -19.86 -28.44
C GLY A 598 7.55 -21.28 -28.03
N ALA A 599 6.81 -21.94 -27.13
CA ALA A 599 7.05 -23.35 -26.80
C ALA A 599 6.54 -24.26 -27.93
N VAL A 600 7.10 -25.46 -28.01
CA VAL A 600 6.70 -26.50 -28.97
C VAL A 600 5.32 -27.03 -28.58
N LEU A 601 4.37 -27.01 -29.52
CA LEU A 601 3.02 -27.53 -29.32
C LEU A 601 3.04 -29.06 -29.19
N THR A 602 2.66 -29.57 -28.02
CA THR A 602 2.56 -31.00 -27.73
C THR A 602 1.12 -31.51 -27.77
N GLN A 603 0.93 -32.83 -27.84
CA GLN A 603 -0.40 -33.44 -27.75
C GLN A 603 -1.10 -33.14 -26.42
N LYS A 604 -0.34 -32.99 -25.32
CA LYS A 604 -0.89 -32.63 -24.01
C LYS A 604 -1.43 -31.19 -24.02
N ASP A 605 -0.72 -30.27 -24.69
CA ASP A 605 -1.19 -28.88 -24.84
C ASP A 605 -2.48 -28.83 -25.65
N VAL A 606 -2.58 -29.63 -26.71
CA VAL A 606 -3.80 -29.73 -27.53
C VAL A 606 -4.99 -30.21 -26.70
N GLN A 607 -4.80 -31.27 -25.91
CA GLN A 607 -5.86 -31.79 -25.02
C GLN A 607 -6.28 -30.77 -23.97
N LEU A 608 -5.31 -30.12 -23.32
CA LEU A 608 -5.59 -29.12 -22.29
C LEU A 608 -6.28 -27.88 -22.87
N TYR A 609 -5.84 -27.40 -24.05
CA TYR A 609 -6.47 -26.24 -24.69
C TYR A 609 -7.89 -26.56 -25.17
N ARG A 610 -8.14 -27.77 -25.67
CA ARG A 610 -9.49 -28.25 -26.00
C ARG A 610 -10.41 -28.26 -24.77
N GLN A 611 -9.91 -28.68 -23.60
CA GLN A 611 -10.65 -28.58 -22.34
C GLN A 611 -10.96 -27.14 -21.95
N VAL A 612 -10.00 -26.22 -22.16
CA VAL A 612 -10.22 -24.78 -21.91
C VAL A 612 -11.32 -24.22 -22.81
N LEU A 613 -11.31 -24.53 -24.10
CA LEU A 613 -12.36 -24.08 -25.04
C LEU A 613 -13.74 -24.61 -24.64
N PHE A 614 -13.82 -25.89 -24.28
CA PHE A 614 -15.06 -26.50 -23.82
C PHE A 614 -15.57 -25.90 -22.51
N ALA A 615 -14.69 -25.66 -21.54
CA ALA A 615 -15.04 -24.99 -20.29
C ALA A 615 -15.56 -23.55 -20.51
N VAL A 616 -15.02 -22.82 -21.49
CA VAL A 616 -15.52 -21.50 -21.89
C VAL A 616 -16.93 -21.63 -22.46
N GLN A 617 -17.15 -22.55 -23.41
CA GLN A 617 -18.47 -22.80 -24.00
C GLN A 617 -19.51 -23.16 -22.92
N GLU A 618 -19.21 -24.13 -22.06
CA GLU A 618 -20.11 -24.52 -20.97
C GLU A 618 -20.38 -23.36 -20.02
N THR A 619 -19.38 -22.53 -19.72
CA THR A 619 -19.58 -21.36 -18.85
C THR A 619 -20.57 -20.36 -19.48
N ILE A 620 -20.48 -20.10 -20.78
CA ILE A 620 -21.40 -19.22 -21.51
C ILE A 620 -22.83 -19.77 -21.45
N GLU A 621 -22.99 -21.07 -21.74
CA GLU A 621 -24.28 -21.74 -21.72
C GLU A 621 -24.90 -21.73 -20.31
N ILE A 622 -24.13 -22.08 -19.27
CA ILE A 622 -24.63 -22.12 -17.89
C ILE A 622 -25.04 -20.72 -17.40
N ARG A 623 -24.34 -19.65 -17.79
CA ARG A 623 -24.73 -18.28 -17.44
C ARG A 623 -26.13 -17.92 -17.94
N SER A 624 -26.47 -18.33 -19.16
CA SER A 624 -27.81 -18.13 -19.73
C SER A 624 -28.88 -18.94 -18.99
N LEU A 625 -28.55 -20.18 -18.60
CA LEU A 625 -29.44 -21.04 -17.81
C LEU A 625 -29.68 -20.51 -16.38
N ILE A 626 -28.70 -19.84 -15.79
CA ILE A 626 -28.84 -19.22 -14.45
C ILE A 626 -29.92 -18.15 -14.48
N ASP A 627 -29.88 -17.24 -15.46
CA ASP A 627 -30.86 -16.17 -15.58
C ASP A 627 -32.27 -16.75 -15.82
N SER A 628 -32.37 -17.76 -16.69
CA SER A 628 -33.63 -18.47 -16.94
C SER A 628 -34.18 -19.14 -15.67
N ALA A 629 -33.31 -19.71 -14.83
CA ALA A 629 -33.70 -20.36 -13.58
C ALA A 629 -34.16 -19.36 -12.52
N ILE A 630 -33.61 -18.14 -12.50
CA ILE A 630 -34.05 -17.07 -11.61
C ILE A 630 -35.46 -16.61 -12.03
N GLU A 631 -35.64 -16.30 -13.32
CA GLU A 631 -36.93 -15.86 -13.88
C GLU A 631 -38.04 -16.89 -13.69
N SER A 632 -37.74 -18.19 -13.80
CA SER A 632 -38.74 -19.25 -13.62
C SER A 632 -39.22 -19.41 -12.18
N HIS A 633 -38.52 -18.85 -11.20
CA HIS A 633 -38.85 -18.95 -9.77
C HIS A 633 -39.33 -17.61 -9.17
N GLY A 634 -39.63 -16.60 -10.02
CA GLY A 634 -40.14 -15.28 -9.61
C GLY A 634 -39.32 -14.13 -10.20
N SER A 635 -39.67 -12.89 -9.85
CA SER A 635 -38.82 -11.74 -10.17
C SER A 635 -37.58 -11.73 -9.26
N TRP A 636 -36.54 -10.95 -9.60
CA TRP A 636 -35.37 -10.72 -8.74
C TRP A 636 -35.74 -10.32 -7.29
N GLN A 637 -36.87 -9.63 -7.12
CA GLN A 637 -37.38 -9.18 -5.83
C GLN A 637 -38.02 -10.33 -5.06
N ASP A 638 -38.89 -11.11 -5.71
CA ASP A 638 -39.61 -12.22 -5.06
C ASP A 638 -38.69 -13.42 -4.76
N ALA A 639 -37.64 -13.59 -5.55
CA ALA A 639 -36.70 -14.70 -5.46
C ALA A 639 -35.64 -14.54 -4.36
N CYS A 640 -35.31 -13.29 -3.99
CA CYS A 640 -34.11 -12.96 -3.22
C CYS A 640 -34.33 -12.06 -2.01
N ILE A 641 -35.50 -11.43 -1.85
CA ILE A 641 -35.80 -10.58 -0.67
C ILE A 641 -36.28 -11.46 0.49
N GLU A 642 -35.57 -11.36 1.60
CA GLU A 642 -35.93 -11.96 2.87
C GLU A 642 -36.96 -11.08 3.58
N SER A 643 -38.19 -11.58 3.81
CA SER A 643 -39.06 -11.02 4.84
C SER A 643 -38.62 -11.55 6.22
N TYR A 644 -37.40 -11.24 6.64
CA TYR A 644 -37.01 -11.35 8.06
C TYR A 644 -37.14 -9.97 8.69
N PRO A 645 -37.81 -9.83 9.86
CA PRO A 645 -37.75 -8.59 10.59
C PRO A 645 -36.28 -8.26 10.86
N LEU A 646 -35.85 -7.05 10.50
CA LEU A 646 -34.51 -6.54 10.78
C LEU A 646 -34.13 -6.92 12.23
N PRO A 647 -32.98 -7.56 12.47
CA PRO A 647 -32.48 -7.68 13.82
C PRO A 647 -32.33 -6.24 14.33
N ASP A 648 -32.98 -5.94 15.46
CA ASP A 648 -32.86 -4.64 16.10
C ASP A 648 -31.38 -4.24 16.13
N ALA A 649 -31.03 -3.01 15.73
CA ALA A 649 -29.65 -2.55 15.67
C ALA A 649 -28.94 -2.76 17.04
N ALA A 650 -29.73 -2.74 18.12
CA ALA A 650 -29.31 -3.11 19.45
C ALA A 650 -28.84 -4.56 19.59
N ASN A 651 -29.51 -5.54 18.96
CA ASN A 651 -29.16 -6.96 19.01
C ASN A 651 -27.91 -7.30 18.17
N LEU A 652 -27.70 -6.62 17.04
CA LEU A 652 -26.45 -6.72 16.25
C LEU A 652 -25.25 -6.19 17.02
N LEU A 653 -25.42 -5.06 17.73
CA LEU A 653 -24.40 -4.50 18.63
C LEU A 653 -24.15 -5.41 19.84
N LEU A 654 -25.20 -6.00 20.42
CA LEU A 654 -25.09 -6.93 21.56
C LEU A 654 -24.37 -8.23 21.15
N ALA A 655 -24.71 -8.77 19.97
CA ALA A 655 -24.08 -9.97 19.43
C ALA A 655 -22.59 -9.73 19.12
N GLN A 656 -22.25 -8.59 18.50
CA GLN A 656 -20.87 -8.19 18.25
C GLN A 656 -20.07 -7.99 19.54
N ALA A 657 -20.63 -7.33 20.55
CA ALA A 657 -19.99 -7.19 21.87
C ALA A 657 -19.75 -8.56 22.54
N THR A 658 -20.72 -9.48 22.43
CA THR A 658 -20.59 -10.83 22.99
C THR A 658 -19.53 -11.66 22.25
N ILE A 659 -19.38 -11.45 20.94
CA ILE A 659 -18.33 -12.07 20.11
C ILE A 659 -16.94 -11.53 20.49
N GLU A 660 -16.79 -10.22 20.69
CA GLU A 660 -15.52 -9.64 21.14
C GLU A 660 -15.11 -10.15 22.52
N ASP A 661 -16.05 -10.31 23.44
CA ASP A 661 -15.77 -10.86 24.76
C ASP A 661 -15.46 -12.36 24.71
N ARG A 662 -16.14 -13.15 23.87
CA ARG A 662 -15.78 -14.56 23.63
C ARG A 662 -14.41 -14.71 22.95
N LEU A 663 -14.04 -13.82 22.04
CA LEU A 663 -12.72 -13.79 21.39
C LEU A 663 -11.62 -13.35 22.37
N LYS A 664 -11.89 -12.42 23.30
CA LYS A 664 -10.98 -12.09 24.41
C LYS A 664 -10.77 -13.29 25.32
N VAL A 665 -11.83 -14.02 25.64
CA VAL A 665 -11.77 -15.25 26.46
C VAL A 665 -11.00 -16.35 25.73
N GLN A 666 -11.23 -16.56 24.42
CA GLN A 666 -10.44 -17.51 23.63
C GLN A 666 -8.97 -17.11 23.50
N LYS A 667 -8.66 -15.81 23.31
CA LYS A 667 -7.28 -15.32 23.29
C LYS A 667 -6.59 -15.51 24.64
N LYS A 668 -7.29 -15.25 25.75
CA LYS A 668 -6.79 -15.56 27.11
C LYS A 668 -6.58 -17.05 27.32
N ALA A 669 -7.48 -17.90 26.82
CA ALA A 669 -7.34 -19.36 26.90
C ALA A 669 -6.14 -19.86 26.08
N VAL A 670 -5.97 -19.39 24.84
CA VAL A 670 -4.83 -19.72 23.97
C VAL A 670 -3.51 -19.21 24.58
N ALA A 671 -3.49 -18.02 25.16
CA ALA A 671 -2.33 -17.49 25.88
C ALA A 671 -2.00 -18.34 27.12
N ALA A 672 -3.00 -18.80 27.87
CA ALA A 672 -2.82 -19.69 29.01
C ALA A 672 -2.31 -21.09 28.60
N THR A 673 -2.78 -21.63 27.46
CA THR A 673 -2.26 -22.90 26.90
C THR A 673 -0.83 -22.76 26.40
N LYS A 674 -0.47 -21.63 25.78
CA LYS A 674 0.92 -21.31 25.38
C LYS A 674 1.83 -21.20 26.61
N LYS A 675 1.35 -20.61 27.71
CA LYS A 675 2.08 -20.49 28.99
C LYS A 675 2.27 -21.85 29.68
N ARG A 676 1.30 -22.77 29.59
CA ARG A 676 1.43 -24.16 30.07
C ARG A 676 2.33 -25.03 29.19
N ALA A 677 2.33 -24.85 27.88
CA ALA A 677 3.23 -25.56 26.96
C ALA A 677 4.70 -25.12 27.13
N ALA A 678 4.94 -23.84 27.46
CA ALA A 678 6.27 -23.32 27.77
C ALA A 678 6.86 -23.89 29.09
N SER A 679 6.03 -24.34 30.03
CA SER A 679 6.48 -24.97 31.28
C SER A 679 6.81 -26.46 31.18
N ALA A 680 6.63 -27.09 30.01
CA ALA A 680 6.82 -28.53 29.81
C ALA A 680 7.65 -28.82 28.55
N SER A 681 8.93 -28.46 28.56
CA SER A 681 9.95 -29.09 27.70
C SER A 681 11.35 -28.89 28.30
N PRO A 682 12.10 -29.98 28.57
CA PRO A 682 13.52 -29.93 28.86
C PRO A 682 14.29 -30.17 27.56
N THR A 683 14.93 -29.13 27.00
CA THR A 683 16.19 -29.14 26.22
C THR A 683 16.29 -27.89 25.35
N GLY A 684 17.46 -27.26 25.35
CA GLY A 684 17.67 -25.90 24.83
C GLY A 684 17.68 -25.80 23.31
N ALA A 685 16.91 -24.83 22.81
CA ALA A 685 17.21 -23.91 21.71
C ALA A 685 15.92 -23.13 21.37
N THR A 686 15.81 -21.87 21.80
CA THR A 686 14.66 -21.02 21.46
C THR A 686 15.10 -19.74 20.76
N SER A 687 14.76 -19.73 19.47
CA SER A 687 14.40 -18.61 18.59
C SER A 687 14.19 -17.25 19.27
N LEU A 688 15.06 -16.29 18.89
CA LEU A 688 14.75 -14.86 18.89
C LEU A 688 13.46 -14.63 18.08
N PHE A 689 12.51 -13.89 18.66
CA PHE A 689 11.40 -13.10 18.07
C PHE A 689 10.12 -13.28 18.90
N ASP A 690 10.09 -12.61 20.05
CA ASP A 690 8.88 -12.05 20.69
C ASP A 690 9.37 -11.09 21.81
N PHE A 691 9.10 -9.79 21.66
CA PHE A 691 9.21 -8.69 22.64
C PHE A 691 7.99 -7.79 22.33
N ASP A 692 7.17 -7.28 23.23
CA ASP A 692 7.28 -6.98 24.65
C ASP A 692 5.88 -7.07 25.31
N ASP A 693 5.80 -7.62 26.51
CA ASP A 693 4.87 -7.23 27.59
C ASP A 693 5.39 -7.91 28.88
N ASP A 694 5.45 -7.15 29.98
CA ASP A 694 5.85 -7.52 31.37
C ASP A 694 7.28 -7.11 31.82
N LEU A 695 7.44 -5.85 32.24
CA LEU A 695 8.62 -5.35 32.97
C LEU A 695 8.29 -4.73 34.35
N ASP A 696 7.26 -5.25 35.02
CA ASP A 696 6.91 -4.89 36.42
C ASP A 696 6.82 -6.11 37.37
N GLY A 697 7.34 -7.28 36.97
CA GLY A 697 7.08 -8.55 37.66
C GLY A 697 8.28 -9.38 38.14
N LEU A 698 9.52 -8.89 38.12
CA LEU A 698 10.71 -9.70 38.47
C LEU A 698 11.72 -8.95 39.34
N ALA A 699 11.30 -8.59 40.55
CA ALA A 699 12.18 -8.23 41.68
C ALA A 699 11.97 -9.18 42.89
N ALA A 700 11.59 -10.44 42.66
CA ALA A 700 11.29 -11.42 43.71
C ALA A 700 11.82 -12.83 43.42
N ALA A 701 13.08 -12.97 42.99
CA ALA A 701 13.75 -14.28 42.91
C ALA A 701 15.29 -14.19 42.92
N SER A 702 15.88 -13.52 43.91
CA SER A 702 17.28 -13.76 44.28
C SER A 702 17.50 -13.39 45.74
N GLY A 703 17.43 -14.39 46.62
CA GLY A 703 17.59 -14.24 48.07
C GLY A 703 19.00 -13.79 48.48
N ALA A 704 19.22 -12.49 48.55
CA ALA A 704 20.39 -11.88 49.19
C ALA A 704 19.93 -10.85 50.24
N PRO A 705 20.63 -10.73 51.39
CA PRO A 705 20.09 -10.06 52.57
C PRO A 705 20.12 -8.53 52.45
N PRO A 706 19.26 -7.79 53.19
CA PRO A 706 19.14 -6.35 53.08
C PRO A 706 20.18 -5.64 53.94
N ARG A 707 20.77 -4.54 53.43
CA ARG A 707 21.55 -3.59 54.25
C ARG A 707 21.52 -2.17 53.64
N PRO A 708 21.71 -1.12 54.45
CA PRO A 708 20.61 -0.28 54.93
C PRO A 708 20.65 1.14 54.36
N LYS A 709 19.51 1.83 54.48
CA LYS A 709 19.33 3.25 54.15
C LYS A 709 20.24 4.13 55.03
N SER A 710 20.93 5.10 54.43
CA SER A 710 21.41 6.27 55.18
C SER A 710 21.28 7.57 54.39
N ARG A 711 21.10 8.62 55.20
CA ARG A 711 20.61 9.97 54.95
C ARG A 711 21.80 10.92 54.73
N ALA A 712 21.54 12.07 54.13
CA ALA A 712 22.50 13.06 53.62
C ALA A 712 23.50 13.68 54.63
N THR A 713 24.71 14.00 54.09
CA THR A 713 25.72 15.08 54.41
C THR A 713 26.38 15.14 55.82
N PRO A 714 27.61 15.70 56.01
CA PRO A 714 28.25 16.84 55.32
C PRO A 714 29.77 16.69 54.95
N ALA A 715 30.32 17.78 54.40
CA ALA A 715 31.61 17.95 53.73
C ALA A 715 32.87 18.03 54.63
N THR A 716 34.05 17.76 54.05
CA THR A 716 35.32 18.43 54.38
C THR A 716 36.24 18.60 53.15
N LYS A 717 36.88 19.78 53.10
CA LYS A 717 37.78 20.31 52.07
C LYS A 717 39.20 19.74 52.17
N ALA A 718 39.88 19.62 51.03
CA ALA A 718 41.26 20.03 50.79
C ALA A 718 41.45 20.16 49.25
N ALA A 719 41.41 21.38 48.70
CA ALA A 719 42.56 22.27 48.43
C ALA A 719 43.44 21.79 47.26
N GLY A 720 43.36 22.52 46.12
CA GLY A 720 44.31 22.39 45.02
C GLY A 720 43.83 22.95 43.68
N GLY A 721 43.99 24.26 43.46
CA GLY A 721 44.26 24.84 42.14
C GLY A 721 43.08 25.12 41.21
N LYS A 722 42.58 26.37 41.22
CA LYS A 722 41.86 26.98 40.10
C LYS A 722 42.84 27.21 38.94
N ALA A 723 42.54 26.63 37.78
CA ALA A 723 42.86 27.23 36.49
C ALA A 723 41.54 27.52 35.79
N SER A 724 41.24 28.81 35.68
CA SER A 724 40.19 29.37 34.83
C SER A 724 40.48 29.07 33.37
N GLY A 725 39.63 28.28 32.74
CA GLY A 725 39.56 28.15 31.28
C GLY A 725 38.10 27.91 30.94
N GLY A 726 37.43 28.91 30.38
CA GLY A 726 36.08 28.74 29.84
C GLY A 726 36.08 27.58 28.86
N ALA A 727 35.04 26.74 28.91
CA ALA A 727 34.80 25.78 27.85
C ALA A 727 34.50 26.59 26.58
N ALA A 728 35.49 26.64 25.69
CA ALA A 728 35.29 27.11 24.33
C ALA A 728 34.11 26.34 23.69
N PRO A 729 33.29 27.00 22.86
CA PRO A 729 32.31 26.31 22.04
C PRO A 729 33.05 25.26 21.20
N VAL A 730 32.48 24.06 21.02
CA VAL A 730 33.11 23.01 20.22
C VAL A 730 33.07 23.45 18.76
N GLU A 731 34.10 24.16 18.31
CA GLU A 731 34.28 24.57 16.92
C GLU A 731 34.19 23.36 15.98
N GLY A 732 33.24 23.44 15.05
CA GLY A 732 33.19 22.76 13.76
C GLY A 732 33.84 21.38 13.65
N LEU A 733 33.21 20.34 14.19
CA LEU A 733 33.56 18.95 13.84
C LEU A 733 33.40 18.75 12.32
N ASN A 734 34.51 18.56 11.62
CA ASN A 734 34.49 18.27 10.18
C ASN A 734 33.77 16.94 9.92
N ASP A 735 32.66 17.00 9.19
CA ASP A 735 31.80 15.84 8.90
C ASP A 735 32.57 14.64 8.33
N GLY A 736 33.57 14.88 7.47
CA GLY A 736 34.40 13.82 6.91
C GLY A 736 35.29 13.13 7.96
N GLN A 737 35.79 13.88 8.94
CA GLN A 737 36.57 13.32 10.06
C GLN A 737 35.67 12.49 10.97
N VAL A 738 34.45 12.98 11.26
CA VAL A 738 33.47 12.25 12.08
C VAL A 738 33.04 10.95 11.40
N MET A 739 32.76 10.95 10.10
CA MET A 739 32.42 9.72 9.37
C MET A 739 33.58 8.72 9.34
N CYS A 740 34.82 9.19 9.19
CA CYS A 740 36.00 8.33 9.28
C CYS A 740 36.17 7.72 10.68
N ALA A 741 35.92 8.48 11.75
CA ALA A 741 35.97 8.00 13.12
C ALA A 741 34.89 6.95 13.38
N ILE A 742 33.63 7.23 13.02
CA ILE A 742 32.51 6.28 13.15
C ILE A 742 32.82 4.97 12.41
N ARG A 743 33.29 5.07 11.15
CA ARG A 743 33.62 3.88 10.35
C ARG A 743 34.73 3.05 10.99
N ARG A 744 35.76 3.69 11.55
CA ARG A 744 36.89 3.01 12.19
C ARG A 744 36.48 2.31 13.48
N VAL A 745 35.69 2.99 14.31
CA VAL A 745 35.14 2.42 15.54
C VAL A 745 34.26 1.20 15.23
N LEU A 746 33.36 1.30 14.24
CA LEU A 746 32.54 0.17 13.82
C LEU A 746 33.36 -0.96 13.18
N ALA A 747 34.40 -0.64 12.41
CA ALA A 747 35.31 -1.65 11.85
C ALA A 747 36.05 -2.41 12.96
N SER A 748 36.46 -1.73 14.03
CA SER A 748 37.15 -2.35 15.18
C SER A 748 36.22 -3.20 16.05
N ALA A 749 34.91 -2.91 16.08
CA ALA A 749 33.93 -3.69 16.82
C ALA A 749 33.58 -5.04 16.15
N GLY A 750 33.97 -5.22 14.88
CA GLY A 750 33.71 -6.46 14.13
C GLY A 750 32.22 -6.75 13.93
N SER A 751 31.87 -8.04 13.87
CA SER A 751 30.47 -8.51 13.69
C SER A 751 29.59 -8.35 14.93
N GLY A 752 30.17 -8.03 16.10
CA GLY A 752 29.41 -7.83 17.34
C GLY A 752 28.67 -6.49 17.41
N GLY A 753 29.09 -5.50 16.61
CA GLY A 753 28.50 -4.16 16.60
C GLY A 753 28.64 -3.42 17.93
N LEU A 754 28.03 -2.24 18.02
CA LEU A 754 28.04 -1.41 19.23
C LEU A 754 26.65 -0.87 19.51
N SER A 755 26.30 -0.76 20.79
CA SER A 755 25.13 0.03 21.18
C SER A 755 25.30 1.49 20.75
N ARG A 756 24.20 2.22 20.59
CA ARG A 756 24.23 3.63 20.18
C ARG A 756 25.05 4.51 21.12
N ASP A 757 24.91 4.33 22.43
CA ASP A 757 25.67 5.07 23.43
C ASP A 757 27.16 4.67 23.45
N ASP A 758 27.48 3.40 23.20
CA ASP A 758 28.86 2.93 23.10
C ASP A 758 29.56 3.45 21.85
N LEU A 759 28.84 3.53 20.73
CA LEU A 759 29.36 4.13 19.51
C LEU A 759 29.65 5.61 19.71
N ILE A 760 28.77 6.35 20.39
CA ILE A 760 28.99 7.77 20.72
C ILE A 760 30.25 7.94 21.59
N ARG A 761 30.36 7.18 22.68
CA ARG A 761 31.51 7.25 23.59
C ARG A 761 32.82 6.90 22.87
N SER A 762 32.81 5.84 22.07
CA SER A 762 34.00 5.35 21.36
C SER A 762 34.40 6.30 20.23
N THR A 763 33.44 6.88 19.51
CA THR A 763 33.69 7.90 18.47
C THR A 763 34.22 9.20 19.10
N ALA A 764 33.71 9.61 20.27
CA ALA A 764 34.22 10.77 20.98
C ALA A 764 35.69 10.59 21.40
N ARG A 765 36.06 9.41 21.90
CA ARG A 765 37.47 9.09 22.22
C ARG A 765 38.36 9.05 20.99
N GLU A 766 37.88 8.47 19.89
CA GLU A 766 38.59 8.43 18.61
C GLU A 766 38.87 9.84 18.05
N LEU A 767 37.97 10.79 18.32
CA LEU A 767 38.12 12.20 17.97
C LEU A 767 38.96 13.00 19.00
N GLY A 768 39.51 12.34 20.03
CA GLY A 768 40.40 12.96 21.03
C GLY A 768 39.69 13.60 22.22
N HIS A 769 38.37 13.41 22.39
CA HIS A 769 37.64 13.95 23.53
C HIS A 769 37.66 12.99 24.73
N ALA A 770 38.19 13.46 25.87
CA ALA A 770 38.28 12.67 27.10
C ALA A 770 36.92 12.43 27.80
N ARG A 771 35.94 13.31 27.58
CA ARG A 771 34.57 13.20 28.11
C ARG A 771 33.56 13.56 27.02
N THR A 772 32.43 12.86 27.00
CA THR A 772 31.29 13.18 26.12
C THR A 772 30.38 14.19 26.81
N SER A 773 30.51 15.49 26.48
CA SER A 773 29.56 16.51 26.95
C SER A 773 28.17 16.29 26.33
N PRO A 774 27.08 16.83 26.90
CA PRO A 774 25.73 16.71 26.32
C PRO A 774 25.65 17.20 24.87
N ALA A 775 26.26 18.35 24.57
CA ALA A 775 26.33 18.90 23.21
C ALA A 775 27.11 17.99 22.23
N LEU A 776 28.24 17.42 22.67
CA LEU A 776 29.00 16.47 21.85
C LEU A 776 28.23 15.16 21.65
N LYS A 777 27.50 14.70 22.67
CA LYS A 777 26.62 13.52 22.57
C LYS A 777 25.58 13.73 21.49
N GLU A 778 24.92 14.87 21.48
CA GLU A 778 23.88 15.21 20.49
C GLU A 778 24.47 15.33 19.08
N ALA A 779 25.59 16.03 18.91
CA ALA A 779 26.27 16.18 17.62
C ALA A 779 26.69 14.82 17.03
N LEU A 780 27.25 13.92 17.85
CA LEU A 780 27.63 12.58 17.43
C LEU A 780 26.40 11.69 17.17
N ASP A 781 25.32 11.85 17.92
CA ASP A 781 24.07 11.14 17.67
C ASP A 781 23.47 11.49 16.29
N VAL A 782 23.47 12.77 15.93
CA VAL A 782 23.07 13.25 14.60
C VAL A 782 24.01 12.71 13.51
N ALA A 783 25.32 12.69 13.78
CA ALA A 783 26.31 12.12 12.86
C ALA A 783 26.11 10.61 12.65
N ILE A 784 25.73 9.85 13.68
CA ILE A 784 25.40 8.42 13.54
C ILE A 784 24.16 8.22 12.67
N ARG A 785 23.10 9.02 12.83
CA ARG A 785 21.93 8.97 11.93
C ARG A 785 22.32 9.27 10.48
N ARG A 786 23.26 10.19 10.29
CA ARG A 786 23.83 10.52 8.97
C ARG A 786 24.68 9.36 8.42
N ALA A 787 25.48 8.69 9.24
CA ALA A 787 26.25 7.51 8.87
C ALA A 787 25.34 6.35 8.41
N VAL A 788 24.21 6.14 9.08
CA VAL A 788 23.18 5.15 8.66
C VAL A 788 22.59 5.53 7.30
N ARG A 789 22.18 6.78 7.11
CA ARG A 789 21.65 7.26 5.81
C ARG A 789 22.65 7.17 4.66
N ARG A 790 23.95 7.32 4.95
CA ARG A 790 25.02 7.20 3.96
C ARG A 790 25.42 5.74 3.67
N GLY A 791 24.81 4.76 4.35
CA GLY A 791 25.13 3.34 4.22
C GLY A 791 26.47 2.95 4.85
N ILE A 792 26.99 3.76 5.77
CA ILE A 792 28.21 3.43 6.52
C ILE A 792 27.89 2.43 7.63
N ALA A 793 26.80 2.68 8.35
CA ALA A 793 26.36 1.86 9.47
C ALA A 793 24.97 1.26 9.20
N ASP A 794 24.76 0.02 9.66
CA ASP A 794 23.42 -0.57 9.75
C ASP A 794 22.94 -0.52 11.20
N ASN A 795 21.64 -0.32 11.41
CA ASN A 795 21.03 -0.36 12.74
C ASN A 795 20.00 -1.48 12.79
N SER A 796 20.40 -2.61 13.36
CA SER A 796 19.56 -3.79 13.52
C SER A 796 19.33 -4.04 15.01
N GLY A 797 18.11 -3.76 15.49
CA GLY A 797 17.73 -4.01 16.89
C GLY A 797 18.46 -3.16 17.93
N GLY A 798 18.92 -1.96 17.59
CA GLY A 798 19.64 -1.06 18.51
C GLY A 798 21.16 -1.28 18.56
N VAL A 799 21.66 -2.27 17.80
CA VAL A 799 23.08 -2.53 17.61
C VAL A 799 23.52 -1.99 16.24
N LEU A 800 24.53 -1.12 16.25
CA LEU A 800 25.10 -0.52 15.06
C LEU A 800 26.31 -1.31 14.59
N THR A 801 26.29 -1.76 13.33
CA THR A 801 27.40 -2.48 12.70
C THR A 801 27.87 -1.76 11.44
N LEU A 802 29.10 -2.03 11.00
CA LEU A 802 29.61 -1.50 9.73
C LEU A 802 28.91 -2.23 8.56
N LEU A 803 28.09 -1.51 7.78
CA LEU A 803 27.26 -2.10 6.73
C LEU A 803 28.10 -2.63 5.56
N VAL A 804 29.09 -1.87 5.12
CA VAL A 804 29.96 -2.23 3.98
C VAL A 804 31.41 -1.99 4.36
N LYS A 805 32.31 -2.97 4.13
CA LYS A 805 33.74 -2.84 4.44
C LYS A 805 34.52 -2.07 3.38
N GLU A 806 34.29 -2.37 2.10
CA GLU A 806 35.02 -1.80 0.95
C GLU A 806 34.13 -0.94 0.05
N MET A 807 34.72 -0.01 -0.70
CA MET A 807 33.97 0.91 -1.56
C MET A 807 33.14 0.18 -2.64
N ASN A 808 33.61 -0.97 -3.10
CA ASN A 808 32.94 -1.78 -4.14
C ASN A 808 31.70 -2.52 -3.64
N GLY A 809 31.48 -2.62 -2.32
CA GLY A 809 30.29 -3.24 -1.75
C GLY A 809 29.08 -2.32 -1.67
N PHE A 810 29.20 -1.05 -2.07
CA PHE A 810 28.09 -0.12 -2.16
C PHE A 810 27.39 -0.24 -3.51
N ASP A 811 26.05 -0.17 -3.51
CA ASP A 811 25.27 -0.05 -4.73
C ASP A 811 25.71 1.15 -5.58
N ARG A 812 25.75 0.96 -6.91
CA ARG A 812 26.29 1.95 -7.83
C ARG A 812 25.42 3.20 -7.91
N ASP A 813 24.10 3.08 -7.80
CA ASP A 813 23.19 4.23 -7.81
C ASP A 813 23.21 4.96 -6.46
N HIS A 814 23.39 4.25 -5.36
CA HIS A 814 23.71 4.85 -4.06
C HIS A 814 25.02 5.64 -4.11
N LEU A 815 26.09 5.11 -4.68
CA LEU A 815 27.36 5.81 -4.85
C LEU A 815 27.22 7.09 -5.71
N LYS A 816 26.42 7.05 -6.78
CA LYS A 816 26.09 8.24 -7.58
C LYS A 816 25.38 9.29 -6.73
N ALA A 817 24.38 8.89 -5.94
CA ALA A 817 23.64 9.80 -5.07
C ALA A 817 24.56 10.43 -4.02
N GLN A 818 25.41 9.63 -3.37
CA GLN A 818 26.36 10.13 -2.36
C GLN A 818 27.42 11.05 -2.98
N LEU A 819 27.89 10.78 -4.20
CA LEU A 819 28.81 11.65 -4.92
C LEU A 819 28.17 13.01 -5.23
N LEU A 820 26.92 13.04 -5.70
CA LEU A 820 26.18 14.29 -5.94
C LEU A 820 25.96 15.08 -4.64
N VAL A 821 25.63 14.40 -3.54
CA VAL A 821 25.48 15.03 -2.21
C VAL A 821 26.81 15.61 -1.72
N ALA A 822 27.91 14.87 -1.87
CA ALA A 822 29.24 15.31 -1.46
C ALA A 822 29.72 16.55 -2.24
N ILE A 823 29.49 16.60 -3.56
CA ILE A 823 29.81 17.77 -4.38
C ILE A 823 28.90 18.97 -4.02
N ARG A 824 27.62 18.73 -3.74
CA ARG A 824 26.70 19.79 -3.28
C ARG A 824 27.12 20.38 -1.93
N ALA A 825 27.66 19.56 -1.03
CA ALA A 825 28.11 20.01 0.28
C ALA A 825 29.28 21.00 0.22
N VAL A 826 30.08 20.98 -0.86
CA VAL A 826 31.18 21.94 -1.09
C VAL A 826 30.79 23.09 -2.03
N GLY A 827 29.50 23.40 -2.15
CA GLY A 827 29.01 24.50 -3.00
C GLY A 827 28.58 24.08 -4.40
N GLY A 828 28.48 22.78 -4.69
CA GLY A 828 27.91 22.25 -5.93
C GLY A 828 28.87 22.21 -7.12
N THR A 829 30.12 22.64 -6.94
CA THR A 829 31.19 22.57 -7.94
C THR A 829 32.47 22.06 -7.28
N CYS A 830 33.19 21.14 -7.92
CA CYS A 830 34.51 20.67 -7.46
C CYS A 830 35.40 20.32 -8.66
N SER A 831 36.72 20.26 -8.46
CA SER A 831 37.59 19.74 -9.51
C SER A 831 37.40 18.23 -9.70
N LYS A 832 37.68 17.73 -10.90
CA LYS A 832 37.65 16.28 -11.18
C LYS A 832 38.61 15.49 -10.29
N ALA A 833 39.72 16.10 -9.86
CA ALA A 833 40.71 15.49 -8.99
C ALA A 833 40.26 15.41 -7.52
N GLU A 834 39.38 16.31 -7.07
CA GLU A 834 38.84 16.33 -5.69
C GLU A 834 37.66 15.37 -5.48
N ALA A 835 36.90 15.07 -6.54
CA ALA A 835 35.71 14.23 -6.46
C ALA A 835 35.93 12.85 -5.77
N PRO A 836 37.04 12.12 -6.02
CA PRO A 836 37.35 10.88 -5.31
C PRO A 836 37.49 11.07 -3.80
N MET A 837 38.11 12.18 -3.38
CA MET A 837 38.31 12.51 -1.96
C MET A 837 36.99 12.87 -1.30
N LEU A 838 36.14 13.67 -1.97
CA LEU A 838 34.84 14.05 -1.43
C LEU A 838 33.95 12.84 -1.17
N LEU A 839 33.86 11.91 -2.14
CA LEU A 839 33.08 10.68 -1.95
C LEU A 839 33.67 9.79 -0.85
N ALA A 840 35.00 9.62 -0.85
CA ALA A 840 35.67 8.81 0.16
C ALA A 840 35.39 9.32 1.58
N ARG A 841 35.54 10.63 1.82
CA ARG A 841 35.28 11.25 3.12
C ARG A 841 33.81 11.20 3.52
N ALA A 842 32.90 11.43 2.57
CA ALA A 842 31.47 11.33 2.84
C ALA A 842 31.07 9.93 3.34
N LEU A 843 31.72 8.88 2.83
CA LEU A 843 31.51 7.48 3.20
C LEU A 843 32.45 6.97 4.30
N GLY A 844 33.25 7.85 4.91
CA GLY A 844 34.14 7.53 6.03
C GLY A 844 35.45 6.82 5.66
N PHE A 845 35.84 6.77 4.37
CA PHE A 845 37.13 6.23 3.96
C PHE A 845 38.25 7.26 4.12
N ALA A 846 39.31 6.87 4.84
CA ALA A 846 40.40 7.78 5.17
C ALA A 846 41.43 7.98 4.04
N ARG A 847 41.48 7.08 3.05
CA ARG A 847 42.46 7.09 1.94
C ARG A 847 41.74 6.97 0.61
N THR A 848 42.19 7.74 -0.38
CA THR A 848 41.79 7.63 -1.79
C THR A 848 42.87 6.90 -2.57
N GLY A 849 42.69 5.59 -2.79
CA GLY A 849 43.56 4.80 -3.65
C GLY A 849 43.17 4.86 -5.13
N ALA A 850 44.01 4.29 -6.00
CA ALA A 850 43.76 4.23 -7.45
C ALA A 850 42.41 3.57 -7.80
N SER A 851 41.97 2.58 -7.01
CA SER A 851 40.66 1.93 -7.15
C SER A 851 39.47 2.89 -6.96
N ILE A 852 39.51 3.74 -5.92
CA ILE A 852 38.45 4.72 -5.64
C ILE A 852 38.45 5.82 -6.73
N ALA A 853 39.62 6.24 -7.18
CA ALA A 853 39.73 7.22 -8.27
C ALA A 853 39.14 6.67 -9.59
N ALA A 854 39.45 5.43 -9.95
CA ALA A 854 38.90 4.76 -11.14
C ALA A 854 37.37 4.58 -11.05
N LEU A 855 36.87 4.19 -9.87
CA LEU A 855 35.43 4.08 -9.61
C LEU A 855 34.73 5.44 -9.78
N VAL A 856 35.24 6.49 -9.16
CA VAL A 856 34.64 7.83 -9.26
C VAL A 856 34.68 8.38 -10.68
N ASP A 857 35.75 8.16 -11.43
CA ASP A 857 35.80 8.53 -12.85
C ASP A 857 34.74 7.76 -13.68
N SER A 858 34.48 6.50 -13.34
CA SER A 858 33.39 5.71 -13.93
C SER A 858 32.00 6.23 -13.56
N LEU A 859 31.81 6.68 -12.31
CA LEU A 859 30.55 7.29 -11.84
C LEU A 859 30.30 8.65 -12.52
N LEU A 860 31.32 9.51 -12.60
CA LEU A 860 31.24 10.81 -13.26
C LEU A 860 30.87 10.67 -14.74
N ARG A 861 31.46 9.71 -15.47
CA ARG A 861 31.07 9.40 -16.85
C ARG A 861 29.59 9.00 -16.96
N SER A 862 29.09 8.22 -16.01
CA SER A 862 27.67 7.86 -15.96
C SER A 862 26.77 9.06 -15.67
N LEU A 863 27.17 9.94 -14.75
CA LEU A 863 26.41 11.15 -14.37
C LEU A 863 26.39 12.20 -15.49
N LEU A 864 27.49 12.32 -16.25
CA LEU A 864 27.57 13.16 -17.44
C LEU A 864 26.61 12.67 -18.53
N ARG A 865 26.55 11.34 -18.79
CA ARG A 865 25.58 10.76 -19.74
C ARG A 865 24.13 11.01 -19.31
N ALA A 866 23.86 10.93 -18.01
CA ALA A 866 22.54 11.19 -17.43
C ALA A 866 22.19 12.68 -17.30
N LYS A 867 23.06 13.61 -17.75
CA LYS A 867 22.90 15.06 -17.63
C LYS A 867 22.63 15.53 -16.18
N GLN A 868 23.22 14.85 -15.20
CA GLN A 868 23.11 15.21 -13.77
C GLN A 868 24.29 16.06 -13.29
N VAL A 869 25.41 16.04 -14.02
CA VAL A 869 26.56 16.91 -13.82
C VAL A 869 27.01 17.46 -15.16
N GLU A 870 27.63 18.63 -15.17
CA GLU A 870 28.36 19.20 -16.31
C GLU A 870 29.86 19.22 -16.01
N SER A 871 30.68 19.08 -17.06
CA SER A 871 32.14 19.17 -16.97
C SER A 871 32.62 20.30 -17.87
N ARG A 872 33.28 21.32 -17.31
CA ARG A 872 33.93 22.42 -18.05
C ARG A 872 35.32 22.67 -17.49
N ALA A 873 36.34 22.68 -18.36
CA ALA A 873 37.73 22.97 -18.00
C ALA A 873 38.27 22.18 -16.77
N GLY A 874 37.89 20.90 -16.63
CA GLY A 874 38.33 20.05 -15.51
C GLY A 874 37.54 20.23 -14.19
N GLN A 875 36.54 21.12 -14.17
CA GLN A 875 35.59 21.29 -13.06
C GLN A 875 34.31 20.49 -13.33
N ILE A 876 33.81 19.82 -12.29
CA ILE A 876 32.53 19.11 -12.27
C ILE A 876 31.54 19.96 -11.49
N ARG A 877 30.43 20.31 -12.14
CA ARG A 877 29.32 21.04 -11.50
C ARG A 877 28.06 20.19 -11.51
N VAL A 878 27.41 20.07 -10.35
CA VAL A 878 26.15 19.34 -10.24
C VAL A 878 25.03 20.20 -10.81
N LEU A 879 24.34 19.67 -11.82
CA LEU A 879 23.18 20.33 -12.41
C LEU A 879 22.02 20.22 -11.42
N ARG A 880 21.32 21.34 -11.18
CA ARG A 880 20.00 21.27 -10.56
C ARG A 880 19.11 20.47 -11.50
N ARG A 881 18.40 19.47 -10.98
CA ARG A 881 17.38 18.74 -11.74
C ARG A 881 16.53 19.82 -12.40
N LYS A 882 16.51 19.89 -13.73
CA LYS A 882 15.58 20.79 -14.41
C LYS A 882 14.20 20.38 -13.93
N GLU A 883 13.58 21.30 -13.21
CA GLU A 883 12.16 21.34 -12.92
C GLU A 883 11.38 21.22 -14.22
#